data_AF-A0A2U2S7H7-F1
#
_entry.id   AF-A0A2U2S7H7-F1
#
_cell.length_a   1.000
_cell.length_b   1.000
_cell.length_c   1.000
_cell.angle_alpha   90.00
_cell.angle_beta   90.00
_cell.angle_gamma   90.00
#
_symmetry.space_group_name_H-M   'P 1'
#
loop_
_entity.id
_entity.type
_entity.pdbx_description
1 polymer ?
#
loop_
_entity_poly.entity_id
_entity_poly.type
_entity_poly.pdbx_seq_one_letter_code
_entity_poly.pdbx_strand_id
1 'polypeptide(L)'
;IKNGVAVYGGFAGSETSRNQRNWVVNKTILSGDIDKNDTHGGDDINEDASQIVGNNAYHVVTGVLIESSAVLDGFIITAGQANGPVYDSLGGGMSLQYSSPTLTNLTFSGNLASTSGGGMFNQSGNLTLTNVTLSGNSANNGGGGGIYNNGGSSILTNVTFSINSATNGSGGGIYNNGTSSTLANVDFYGNFATNTGGGMYNNNSSPQLTHVTFTTNGVEGCGGGMANENNSRPTLFNVVFRGNSGFSCGGGLYNDSSSPTLVNVTFNGNSVYNDSGGGIYNSDSSPTLTNVILWGDSAPSGAEIYNAGSSAPLVSYSDIQGGYTGTGNINANPLFGAAAAGVLRLQLASPAIDAGNNAAVPSGLITDLDGKPRFVDITAVTDTGSGTPPIVDMGAYEAFPVLYADLTTQGNGKCYAWEHACTLQTALGRAVAGQEIWVKAGVHYPGAAGNRAATFQLKSGVAVYGGFVGTETARDQRNWATNLTILSGDIDQNDSNTDGNFIAKTPAAIQGSNAYHVVTGSGTDSTAVLDGFVITAGQANGSNFPDNHGGGMYNYGGNPTLANITLRGNSASYGGGIYNKSSSPILTDVIISDNSASSSSGYYGGGMLNNDNSNPHLTRVTFSRNSAYNGGGMANDWVNPILTDVTFSGNLATNGGGIFNNHSNPTLTNVIFSGNSATGSGGGMYNYGANSSPTLTNVTFSGNSAIYGGGMANEDGSSPTLTNVTFSGNSANVGGGIYNYYSSPTLTNVILWGNSRSEVLNYLNSTSTISYSLIRGGCPSGATCGDGMLYVDPLFVDAANGNLRLGFGSPAMDAGTNTDCPTTDLDGLPRPADGDANGTATCDMGAHEAGTMLCSSPYTFAGQSGVSLEITTQGNLACLYVDEMGINHPNATTGLQTGRYWLMRGLQSDKQTDATGFTVNLTLPTTFTPDDKDKVCRYTGSGWDCAASGFGANSVTRSGITAFSDWAVGNNVGPTAVELLHPRATPLRKSDYRLLFVGLAFSLLVLAQRFFQIKTQKL
;
A
#
# COMPACT_ATOMS: atom_id res chain seq x y z
N ILE A 1 -17.52 -50.64 -14.20
CA ILE A 1 -17.62 -49.85 -15.46
C ILE A 1 -17.56 -50.76 -16.69
N LYS A 2 -18.01 -50.32 -17.89
CA LYS A 2 -18.06 -51.14 -19.13
C LYS A 2 -17.62 -50.35 -20.37
N ASN A 3 -17.08 -51.04 -21.37
CA ASN A 3 -16.65 -50.42 -22.65
C ASN A 3 -17.81 -49.74 -23.37
N GLY A 4 -17.54 -48.58 -23.97
CA GLY A 4 -18.52 -47.76 -24.68
C GLY A 4 -19.58 -47.10 -23.79
N VAL A 5 -19.47 -47.21 -22.45
CA VAL A 5 -20.43 -46.61 -21.51
C VAL A 5 -19.78 -45.43 -20.79
N ALA A 6 -20.42 -44.27 -20.90
CA ALA A 6 -20.09 -43.08 -20.13
C ALA A 6 -21.13 -42.86 -19.03
N VAL A 7 -20.66 -42.69 -17.79
CA VAL A 7 -21.51 -42.47 -16.62
C VAL A 7 -21.17 -41.10 -16.02
N TYR A 8 -22.20 -40.29 -15.78
CA TYR A 8 -22.07 -38.91 -15.32
C TYR A 8 -22.86 -38.68 -14.04
N GLY A 9 -22.24 -38.06 -13.04
CA GLY A 9 -22.86 -37.55 -11.81
C GLY A 9 -23.08 -36.04 -11.88
N GLY A 10 -23.79 -35.49 -10.89
CA GLY A 10 -24.01 -34.05 -10.75
C GLY A 10 -25.39 -33.52 -11.12
N PHE A 11 -26.39 -34.40 -11.25
CA PHE A 11 -27.75 -34.02 -11.69
C PHE A 11 -28.67 -33.79 -10.50
N ALA A 12 -29.42 -32.68 -10.52
CA ALA A 12 -30.54 -32.40 -9.61
C ALA A 12 -31.82 -33.16 -10.03
N GLY A 13 -31.86 -33.72 -11.25
CA GLY A 13 -32.99 -34.48 -11.78
C GLY A 13 -33.97 -33.66 -12.63
N SER A 14 -33.68 -32.38 -12.86
CA SER A 14 -34.48 -31.47 -13.71
C SER A 14 -33.81 -31.14 -15.04
N GLU A 15 -32.56 -31.58 -15.22
CA GLU A 15 -31.77 -31.32 -16.40
C GLU A 15 -32.30 -32.07 -17.64
N THR A 16 -32.18 -31.43 -18.79
CA THR A 16 -32.52 -31.98 -20.11
C THR A 16 -31.29 -32.24 -20.98
N SER A 17 -30.10 -31.84 -20.52
CA SER A 17 -28.83 -32.10 -21.19
C SER A 17 -27.66 -32.23 -20.21
N ARG A 18 -26.60 -32.93 -20.62
CA ARG A 18 -25.40 -33.19 -19.78
C ARG A 18 -24.74 -31.90 -19.29
N ASN A 19 -24.74 -30.84 -20.08
CA ASN A 19 -24.02 -29.61 -19.75
C ASN A 19 -24.70 -28.79 -18.64
N GLN A 20 -25.90 -29.16 -18.23
CA GLN A 20 -26.64 -28.50 -17.13
C GLN A 20 -26.30 -29.07 -15.75
N ARG A 21 -25.59 -30.20 -15.68
CA ARG A 21 -25.19 -30.82 -14.42
C ARG A 21 -24.24 -29.90 -13.65
N ASN A 22 -24.30 -29.95 -12.32
CA ASN A 22 -23.36 -29.28 -11.42
C ASN A 22 -22.89 -30.26 -10.35
N TRP A 23 -21.79 -30.96 -10.62
CA TRP A 23 -21.25 -32.01 -9.74
C TRP A 23 -20.64 -31.47 -8.44
N VAL A 24 -20.35 -30.17 -8.36
CA VAL A 24 -19.86 -29.54 -7.13
C VAL A 24 -21.00 -29.33 -6.14
N VAL A 25 -22.16 -28.89 -6.62
CA VAL A 25 -23.35 -28.63 -5.79
C VAL A 25 -24.16 -29.90 -5.57
N ASN A 26 -24.48 -30.62 -6.65
CA ASN A 26 -25.29 -31.84 -6.62
C ASN A 26 -24.39 -33.07 -6.50
N LYS A 27 -23.74 -33.24 -5.34
CA LYS A 27 -22.81 -34.35 -5.09
C LYS A 27 -23.48 -35.69 -5.41
N THR A 28 -22.83 -36.51 -6.24
CA THR A 28 -23.26 -37.88 -6.51
C THR A 28 -22.27 -38.84 -5.88
N ILE A 29 -22.74 -39.62 -4.90
CA ILE A 29 -21.89 -40.45 -4.05
C ILE A 29 -22.10 -41.92 -4.42
N LEU A 30 -20.99 -42.62 -4.65
CA LEU A 30 -20.90 -44.06 -4.69
C LEU A 30 -20.24 -44.50 -3.39
N SER A 31 -21.04 -44.99 -2.44
CA SER A 31 -20.56 -45.43 -1.13
C SER A 31 -20.47 -46.95 -1.05
N GLY A 32 -19.37 -47.44 -0.47
CA GLY A 32 -19.17 -48.83 -0.09
C GLY A 32 -19.83 -49.20 1.25
N ASP A 33 -20.33 -48.24 2.03
CA ASP A 33 -21.03 -48.51 3.29
C ASP A 33 -22.42 -49.12 3.00
N ILE A 34 -22.50 -50.44 3.02
CA ILE A 34 -23.71 -51.19 2.67
C ILE A 34 -24.68 -51.34 3.85
N ASP A 35 -24.19 -51.21 5.09
CA ASP A 35 -24.99 -51.39 6.30
C ASP A 35 -25.28 -50.06 7.05
N LYS A 36 -24.73 -48.96 6.55
CA LYS A 36 -24.94 -47.56 7.00
C LYS A 36 -24.50 -47.33 8.43
N ASN A 37 -23.36 -47.90 8.81
CA ASN A 37 -22.82 -47.79 10.16
C ASN A 37 -21.48 -47.08 10.25
N ASP A 38 -20.95 -46.61 9.12
CA ASP A 38 -19.72 -45.83 9.10
C ASP A 38 -19.88 -44.53 9.90
N THR A 39 -18.78 -44.11 10.49
CA THR A 39 -18.73 -42.94 11.37
C THR A 39 -18.43 -41.66 10.57
N HIS A 40 -19.35 -41.30 9.69
CA HIS A 40 -19.28 -40.08 8.88
C HIS A 40 -20.17 -38.96 9.44
N GLY A 41 -19.99 -37.72 8.96
CA GLY A 41 -20.70 -36.53 9.43
C GLY A 41 -22.20 -36.47 9.07
N GLY A 42 -22.81 -37.59 8.69
CA GLY A 42 -24.19 -37.68 8.23
C GLY A 42 -24.40 -37.39 6.73
N ASP A 43 -23.33 -37.24 5.95
CA ASP A 43 -23.34 -36.91 4.52
C ASP A 43 -22.95 -38.08 3.59
N ASP A 44 -22.90 -39.30 4.14
CA ASP A 44 -22.51 -40.55 3.48
C ASP A 44 -21.08 -40.55 2.86
N ILE A 45 -20.20 -39.63 3.31
CA ILE A 45 -18.81 -39.53 2.84
C ILE A 45 -17.85 -39.80 3.99
N ASN A 46 -16.96 -40.75 3.80
CA ASN A 46 -15.83 -40.98 4.69
C ASN A 46 -14.69 -40.08 4.20
N GLU A 47 -14.23 -39.19 5.06
CA GLU A 47 -13.08 -38.33 4.82
C GLU A 47 -11.77 -39.04 5.17
N ASP A 48 -11.84 -40.09 6.01
CA ASP A 48 -10.71 -40.90 6.46
C ASP A 48 -11.09 -42.38 6.54
N ALA A 49 -10.17 -43.26 6.13
CA ALA A 49 -10.39 -44.71 6.16
C ALA A 49 -10.66 -45.29 7.56
N SER A 50 -10.23 -44.61 8.64
CA SER A 50 -10.54 -44.99 10.03
C SER A 50 -12.02 -44.85 10.39
N GLN A 51 -12.81 -44.13 9.59
CA GLN A 51 -14.26 -44.00 9.79
C GLN A 51 -15.06 -45.22 9.34
N ILE A 52 -14.43 -46.13 8.59
CA ILE A 52 -15.04 -47.38 8.13
C ILE A 52 -15.25 -48.32 9.32
N VAL A 53 -16.49 -48.75 9.53
CA VAL A 53 -16.93 -49.69 10.56
C VAL A 53 -17.70 -50.84 9.90
N GLY A 54 -17.83 -51.98 10.57
CA GLY A 54 -18.69 -53.05 10.06
C GLY A 54 -18.22 -53.68 8.74
N ASN A 55 -19.19 -54.02 7.88
CA ASN A 55 -18.93 -54.67 6.60
C ASN A 55 -19.25 -53.72 5.46
N ASN A 56 -18.23 -53.35 4.69
CA ASN A 56 -18.39 -52.52 3.50
C ASN A 56 -18.12 -53.33 2.23
N ALA A 57 -18.50 -52.78 1.08
CA ALA A 57 -18.13 -53.33 -0.21
C ALA A 57 -16.61 -53.35 -0.37
N TYR A 58 -16.05 -54.46 -0.87
CA TYR A 58 -14.60 -54.56 -1.12
C TYR A 58 -14.12 -53.49 -2.10
N HIS A 59 -14.84 -53.32 -3.20
CA HIS A 59 -14.57 -52.30 -4.20
C HIS A 59 -15.86 -51.55 -4.49
N VAL A 60 -15.82 -50.23 -4.45
CA VAL A 60 -16.97 -49.42 -4.89
C VAL A 60 -17.11 -49.50 -6.41
N VAL A 61 -15.99 -49.48 -7.13
CA VAL A 61 -15.97 -49.57 -8.60
C VAL A 61 -14.95 -50.61 -9.07
N THR A 62 -15.35 -51.46 -10.02
CA THR A 62 -14.44 -52.42 -10.66
C THR A 62 -14.44 -52.31 -12.19
N GLY A 63 -13.32 -52.68 -12.80
CA GLY A 63 -13.13 -52.78 -14.24
C GLY A 63 -12.12 -53.85 -14.63
N VAL A 64 -12.48 -54.70 -15.59
CA VAL A 64 -11.59 -55.72 -16.17
C VAL A 64 -11.67 -55.60 -17.69
N LEU A 65 -10.51 -55.52 -18.35
CA LEU A 65 -10.39 -55.36 -19.82
C LEU A 65 -11.17 -54.14 -20.36
N ILE A 66 -11.09 -53.02 -19.64
CA ILE A 66 -11.79 -51.78 -19.97
C ILE A 66 -10.94 -50.89 -20.88
N GLU A 67 -11.53 -50.34 -21.92
CA GLU A 67 -10.91 -49.40 -22.85
C GLU A 67 -11.21 -47.94 -22.47
N SER A 68 -10.49 -46.98 -23.06
CA SER A 68 -10.66 -45.54 -22.79
C SER A 68 -12.02 -44.97 -23.21
N SER A 69 -12.81 -45.74 -23.95
CA SER A 69 -14.21 -45.41 -24.25
C SER A 69 -15.12 -45.45 -23.03
N ALA A 70 -14.72 -46.10 -21.94
CA ALA A 70 -15.44 -46.05 -20.68
C ALA A 70 -15.09 -44.75 -19.93
N VAL A 71 -16.12 -43.99 -19.55
CA VAL A 71 -15.97 -42.70 -18.86
C VAL A 71 -16.70 -42.74 -17.53
N LEU A 72 -16.04 -42.26 -16.47
CA LEU A 72 -16.66 -41.96 -15.19
C LEU A 72 -16.37 -40.51 -14.82
N ASP A 73 -17.42 -39.71 -14.61
CA ASP A 73 -17.28 -38.27 -14.43
C ASP A 73 -18.24 -37.67 -13.38
N GLY A 74 -17.70 -36.94 -12.40
CA GLY A 74 -18.49 -36.17 -11.43
C GLY A 74 -19.01 -36.98 -10.25
N PHE A 75 -18.22 -37.93 -9.73
CA PHE A 75 -18.60 -38.79 -8.61
C PHE A 75 -17.63 -38.69 -7.43
N ILE A 76 -18.19 -38.87 -6.23
CA ILE A 76 -17.44 -39.16 -5.01
C ILE A 76 -17.49 -40.68 -4.79
N ILE A 77 -16.35 -41.32 -4.59
CA ILE A 77 -16.17 -42.75 -4.38
C ILE A 77 -15.59 -42.94 -2.98
N THR A 78 -16.36 -43.57 -2.09
CA THR A 78 -16.06 -43.57 -0.66
C THR A 78 -16.38 -44.90 0.01
N ALA A 79 -15.79 -45.11 1.19
CA ALA A 79 -16.14 -46.20 2.11
C ALA A 79 -15.91 -47.61 1.54
N GLY A 80 -15.10 -47.76 0.48
CA GLY A 80 -14.68 -49.07 0.02
C GLY A 80 -13.69 -49.71 0.99
N GLN A 81 -13.84 -51.01 1.25
CA GLN A 81 -13.06 -51.74 2.24
C GLN A 81 -12.54 -53.06 1.65
N ALA A 82 -11.50 -53.00 0.83
CA ALA A 82 -10.91 -54.18 0.19
C ALA A 82 -10.14 -55.02 1.21
N ASN A 83 -10.84 -55.90 1.94
CA ASN A 83 -10.28 -56.80 2.95
C ASN A 83 -10.54 -58.30 2.65
N GLY A 84 -10.98 -58.62 1.42
CA GLY A 84 -11.20 -59.98 0.96
C GLY A 84 -9.93 -60.71 0.51
N PRO A 85 -10.03 -61.95 0.02
CA PRO A 85 -8.89 -62.72 -0.45
C PRO A 85 -8.40 -62.27 -1.84
N VAL A 86 -7.09 -62.37 -2.07
CA VAL A 86 -6.43 -62.21 -3.38
C VAL A 86 -6.65 -60.82 -4.02
N TYR A 87 -7.62 -60.70 -4.94
CA TYR A 87 -7.89 -59.45 -5.65
C TYR A 87 -8.83 -58.54 -4.86
N ASP A 88 -9.62 -59.12 -3.96
CA ASP A 88 -10.57 -58.41 -3.12
C ASP A 88 -9.87 -57.66 -1.96
N SER A 89 -8.54 -57.73 -1.88
CA SER A 89 -7.71 -56.95 -0.96
C SER A 89 -7.07 -55.69 -1.59
N LEU A 90 -7.39 -55.40 -2.86
CA LEU A 90 -6.74 -54.38 -3.69
C LEU A 90 -7.74 -53.37 -4.24
N GLY A 91 -7.53 -52.07 -4.04
CA GLY A 91 -8.41 -51.06 -4.66
C GLY A 91 -9.72 -50.85 -3.91
N GLY A 92 -9.68 -50.29 -2.69
CA GLY A 92 -10.88 -50.06 -1.88
C GLY A 92 -11.93 -49.22 -2.62
N GLY A 93 -11.53 -48.05 -3.11
CA GLY A 93 -12.40 -47.22 -3.94
C GLY A 93 -12.60 -47.84 -5.33
N MET A 94 -11.50 -48.15 -6.03
CA MET A 94 -11.56 -48.71 -7.38
C MET A 94 -10.48 -49.75 -7.66
N SER A 95 -10.88 -50.87 -8.28
CA SER A 95 -9.97 -51.95 -8.71
C SER A 95 -10.03 -52.16 -10.22
N LEU A 96 -8.90 -51.98 -10.90
CA LEU A 96 -8.75 -52.03 -12.35
C LEU A 96 -7.72 -53.08 -12.78
N GLN A 97 -8.14 -54.01 -13.65
CA GLN A 97 -7.28 -55.03 -14.24
C GLN A 97 -7.26 -54.90 -15.76
N TYR A 98 -6.08 -54.69 -16.34
CA TYR A 98 -5.86 -54.51 -17.79
C TYR A 98 -6.82 -53.48 -18.39
N SER A 99 -7.02 -52.38 -17.68
CA SER A 99 -8.11 -51.43 -17.91
C SER A 99 -7.60 -50.00 -18.00
N SER A 100 -8.06 -49.24 -18.99
CA SER A 100 -7.61 -47.87 -19.28
C SER A 100 -8.78 -46.88 -19.39
N PRO A 101 -9.70 -46.79 -18.41
CA PRO A 101 -10.82 -45.86 -18.48
C PRO A 101 -10.38 -44.39 -18.41
N THR A 102 -11.25 -43.50 -18.88
CA THR A 102 -11.11 -42.06 -18.68
C THR A 102 -11.85 -41.64 -17.41
N LEU A 103 -11.13 -41.06 -16.45
CA LEU A 103 -11.64 -40.69 -15.13
C LEU A 103 -11.52 -39.17 -14.95
N THR A 104 -12.65 -38.48 -14.72
CA THR A 104 -12.66 -37.00 -14.72
C THR A 104 -13.51 -36.44 -13.59
N ASN A 105 -13.10 -35.36 -12.94
CA ASN A 105 -13.88 -34.70 -11.87
C ASN A 105 -14.33 -35.69 -10.78
N LEU A 106 -13.42 -36.56 -10.33
CA LEU A 106 -13.70 -37.59 -9.33
C LEU A 106 -13.05 -37.26 -7.99
N THR A 107 -13.69 -37.70 -6.91
CA THR A 107 -13.07 -37.72 -5.58
C THR A 107 -13.06 -39.15 -5.06
N PHE A 108 -11.90 -39.67 -4.69
CA PHE A 108 -11.75 -40.91 -3.92
C PHE A 108 -11.47 -40.53 -2.47
N SER A 109 -12.40 -40.81 -1.57
CA SER A 109 -12.33 -40.36 -0.19
C SER A 109 -12.45 -41.52 0.80
N GLY A 110 -11.58 -41.57 1.81
CA GLY A 110 -11.77 -42.47 2.95
C GLY A 110 -11.89 -43.96 2.60
N ASN A 111 -11.22 -44.44 1.55
CA ASN A 111 -11.26 -45.84 1.15
C ASN A 111 -10.09 -46.63 1.77
N LEU A 112 -10.32 -47.90 2.09
CA LEU A 112 -9.35 -48.80 2.72
C LEU A 112 -9.06 -50.02 1.86
N ALA A 113 -7.78 -50.35 1.70
CA ALA A 113 -7.32 -51.63 1.18
C ALA A 113 -6.40 -52.33 2.19
N SER A 114 -6.64 -53.61 2.45
CA SER A 114 -5.78 -54.38 3.36
C SER A 114 -4.40 -54.64 2.76
N THR A 115 -4.28 -54.60 1.43
CA THR A 115 -3.00 -54.76 0.70
C THR A 115 -2.58 -53.45 0.03
N SER A 116 -3.05 -53.15 -1.18
CA SER A 116 -2.55 -52.01 -1.98
C SER A 116 -3.66 -51.22 -2.63
N GLY A 117 -3.41 -49.93 -2.87
CA GLY A 117 -4.35 -49.05 -3.58
C GLY A 117 -5.58 -48.75 -2.73
N GLY A 118 -5.43 -48.02 -1.63
CA GLY A 118 -6.58 -47.68 -0.76
C GLY A 118 -7.69 -47.00 -1.57
N GLY A 119 -7.32 -45.94 -2.29
CA GLY A 119 -8.20 -45.28 -3.25
C GLY A 119 -8.36 -46.11 -4.52
N MET A 120 -7.25 -46.47 -5.18
CA MET A 120 -7.28 -47.17 -6.46
C MET A 120 -6.13 -48.16 -6.64
N PHE A 121 -6.46 -49.33 -7.19
CA PHE A 121 -5.49 -50.31 -7.68
C PHE A 121 -5.58 -50.42 -9.21
N ASN A 122 -4.43 -50.33 -9.88
CA ASN A 122 -4.31 -50.43 -11.34
C ASN A 122 -3.27 -51.48 -11.73
N GLN A 123 -3.71 -52.53 -12.43
CA GLN A 123 -2.85 -53.56 -12.97
C GLN A 123 -2.78 -53.45 -14.50
N SER A 124 -1.60 -53.08 -15.02
CA SER A 124 -1.29 -53.06 -16.46
C SER A 124 -2.24 -52.18 -17.30
N GLY A 125 -2.87 -51.19 -16.68
CA GLY A 125 -3.76 -50.22 -17.33
C GLY A 125 -3.08 -48.86 -17.54
N ASN A 126 -3.42 -48.17 -18.63
CA ASN A 126 -2.96 -46.81 -18.91
C ASN A 126 -4.06 -45.82 -18.52
N LEU A 127 -4.12 -45.45 -17.25
CA LEU A 127 -5.19 -44.58 -16.75
C LEU A 127 -5.03 -43.16 -17.26
N THR A 128 -6.14 -42.49 -17.53
CA THR A 128 -6.17 -41.03 -17.73
C THR A 128 -7.01 -40.42 -16.62
N LEU A 129 -6.36 -39.68 -15.72
CA LEU A 129 -7.00 -38.95 -14.63
C LEU A 129 -6.93 -37.45 -14.90
N THR A 130 -8.08 -36.78 -14.84
CA THR A 130 -8.16 -35.33 -15.04
C THR A 130 -9.06 -34.69 -13.99
N ASN A 131 -8.55 -33.71 -13.24
CA ASN A 131 -9.29 -33.06 -12.14
C ASN A 131 -9.78 -34.10 -11.12
N VAL A 132 -8.87 -34.90 -10.57
CA VAL A 132 -9.20 -35.96 -9.61
C VAL A 132 -8.55 -35.67 -8.27
N THR A 133 -9.31 -35.86 -7.20
CA THR A 133 -8.79 -35.81 -5.82
C THR A 133 -8.80 -37.20 -5.22
N LEU A 134 -7.70 -37.61 -4.61
CA LEU A 134 -7.61 -38.79 -3.75
C LEU A 134 -7.24 -38.32 -2.35
N SER A 135 -8.18 -38.43 -1.41
CA SER A 135 -8.02 -37.94 -0.05
C SER A 135 -8.33 -38.99 1.02
N GLY A 136 -7.52 -39.03 2.08
CA GLY A 136 -7.82 -39.87 3.26
C GLY A 136 -7.89 -41.37 3.00
N ASN A 137 -7.33 -41.85 1.88
CA ASN A 137 -7.35 -43.27 1.55
C ASN A 137 -6.17 -44.01 2.18
N SER A 138 -6.37 -45.28 2.54
CA SER A 138 -5.38 -46.06 3.28
C SER A 138 -5.11 -47.44 2.68
N ALA A 139 -3.84 -47.85 2.67
CA ALA A 139 -3.39 -49.19 2.32
C ALA A 139 -2.51 -49.78 3.44
N ASN A 140 -2.78 -51.01 3.89
CA ASN A 140 -2.19 -51.53 5.13
C ASN A 140 -0.94 -52.43 5.00
N ASN A 141 -0.60 -52.95 3.81
CA ASN A 141 0.54 -53.90 3.69
C ASN A 141 1.32 -53.84 2.36
N GLY A 142 0.77 -53.28 1.28
CA GLY A 142 1.35 -53.37 -0.07
C GLY A 142 1.60 -52.02 -0.76
N GLY A 143 1.21 -50.90 -0.13
CA GLY A 143 1.54 -49.53 -0.58
C GLY A 143 0.50 -48.84 -1.49
N GLY A 144 0.73 -47.55 -1.77
CA GLY A 144 -0.09 -46.73 -2.66
C GLY A 144 -1.41 -46.31 -2.02
N GLY A 145 -1.40 -45.70 -0.84
CA GLY A 145 -2.60 -45.33 -0.08
C GLY A 145 -3.66 -44.65 -0.94
N GLY A 146 -3.24 -43.70 -1.79
CA GLY A 146 -4.03 -43.18 -2.89
C GLY A 146 -4.12 -44.15 -4.07
N ILE A 147 -3.03 -44.32 -4.84
CA ILE A 147 -2.98 -45.20 -6.02
C ILE A 147 -1.81 -46.18 -5.94
N TYR A 148 -2.09 -47.44 -6.27
CA TYR A 148 -1.06 -48.43 -6.60
C TYR A 148 -1.10 -48.78 -8.10
N ASN A 149 -0.03 -48.44 -8.83
CA ASN A 149 0.14 -48.77 -10.25
C ASN A 149 1.13 -49.92 -10.42
N ASN A 150 0.68 -51.00 -11.05
CA ASN A 150 1.46 -52.20 -11.32
C ASN A 150 1.51 -52.50 -12.82
N GLY A 151 2.54 -51.99 -13.50
CA GLY A 151 2.58 -51.94 -14.96
C GLY A 151 1.60 -50.90 -15.55
N GLY A 152 1.71 -50.65 -16.85
CA GLY A 152 0.99 -49.56 -17.52
C GLY A 152 1.63 -48.18 -17.28
N SER A 153 1.34 -47.19 -18.11
CA SER A 153 1.86 -45.82 -17.98
C SER A 153 0.68 -44.85 -18.00
N SER A 154 0.34 -44.34 -16.83
CA SER A 154 -0.83 -43.49 -16.63
C SER A 154 -0.50 -42.01 -16.87
N ILE A 155 -1.51 -41.24 -17.27
CA ILE A 155 -1.43 -39.79 -17.44
C ILE A 155 -2.31 -39.14 -16.37
N LEU A 156 -1.70 -38.30 -15.54
CA LEU A 156 -2.36 -37.57 -14.48
C LEU A 156 -2.23 -36.08 -14.78
N THR A 157 -3.36 -35.39 -14.83
CA THR A 157 -3.40 -33.94 -15.05
C THR A 157 -4.34 -33.28 -14.05
N ASN A 158 -3.86 -32.27 -13.33
CA ASN A 158 -4.64 -31.59 -12.28
C ASN A 158 -5.16 -32.59 -11.24
N VAL A 159 -4.26 -33.35 -10.62
CA VAL A 159 -4.60 -34.39 -9.63
C VAL A 159 -4.06 -33.99 -8.27
N THR A 160 -4.85 -34.21 -7.22
CA THR A 160 -4.45 -33.95 -5.85
C THR A 160 -4.44 -35.25 -5.05
N PHE A 161 -3.34 -35.52 -4.36
CA PHE A 161 -3.20 -36.58 -3.36
C PHE A 161 -3.05 -35.92 -1.99
N SER A 162 -4.07 -36.01 -1.16
CA SER A 162 -4.08 -35.40 0.17
C SER A 162 -4.28 -36.42 1.28
N ILE A 163 -3.41 -36.43 2.28
CA ILE A 163 -3.65 -37.17 3.54
C ILE A 163 -3.90 -38.67 3.28
N ASN A 164 -3.28 -39.26 2.25
CA ASN A 164 -3.35 -40.70 2.02
C ASN A 164 -2.24 -41.41 2.81
N SER A 165 -2.52 -42.63 3.26
CA SER A 165 -1.62 -43.40 4.12
C SER A 165 -1.28 -44.79 3.57
N ALA A 166 -0.02 -45.17 3.66
CA ALA A 166 0.46 -46.52 3.40
C ALA A 166 1.11 -47.10 4.67
N THR A 167 0.30 -47.70 5.53
CA THR A 167 0.77 -48.37 6.75
C THR A 167 1.56 -49.63 6.36
N ASN A 168 2.73 -49.86 6.97
CA ASN A 168 3.65 -50.96 6.64
C ASN A 168 4.01 -51.05 5.13
N GLY A 169 3.82 -49.97 4.37
CA GLY A 169 3.98 -49.93 2.94
C GLY A 169 4.71 -48.68 2.48
N SER A 170 4.82 -48.52 1.17
CA SER A 170 5.47 -47.38 0.51
C SER A 170 4.45 -46.59 -0.32
N GLY A 171 4.76 -45.33 -0.65
CA GLY A 171 3.91 -44.53 -1.54
C GLY A 171 2.59 -44.16 -0.88
N GLY A 172 2.59 -43.27 0.11
CA GLY A 172 1.35 -42.83 0.77
C GLY A 172 0.35 -42.27 -0.24
N GLY A 173 0.80 -41.39 -1.12
CA GLY A 173 0.04 -40.93 -2.28
C GLY A 173 0.01 -41.95 -3.42
N ILE A 174 1.16 -42.18 -4.08
CA ILE A 174 1.29 -43.12 -5.20
C ILE A 174 2.43 -44.12 -4.98
N TYR A 175 2.17 -45.39 -5.31
CA TYR A 175 3.18 -46.41 -5.54
C TYR A 175 3.21 -46.77 -7.04
N ASN A 176 4.38 -46.68 -7.67
CA ASN A 176 4.63 -47.09 -9.05
C ASN A 176 5.56 -48.30 -9.10
N ASN A 177 5.12 -49.39 -9.75
CA ASN A 177 5.88 -50.60 -9.93
C ASN A 177 6.03 -50.96 -11.43
N GLY A 178 7.25 -50.86 -11.98
CA GLY A 178 7.51 -51.14 -13.39
C GLY A 178 6.74 -50.23 -14.35
N THR A 179 6.55 -48.95 -14.02
CA THR A 179 5.74 -47.98 -14.80
C THR A 179 6.52 -46.74 -15.22
N SER A 180 5.97 -45.94 -16.14
CA SER A 180 6.55 -44.64 -16.55
C SER A 180 5.45 -43.61 -16.78
N SER A 181 4.69 -43.33 -15.72
CA SER A 181 3.56 -42.40 -15.75
C SER A 181 3.99 -40.95 -16.00
N THR A 182 3.12 -40.15 -16.61
CA THR A 182 3.31 -38.70 -16.81
C THR A 182 2.38 -37.92 -15.89
N LEU A 183 2.95 -37.01 -15.11
CA LEU A 183 2.24 -36.17 -14.16
C LEU A 183 2.44 -34.70 -14.52
N ALA A 184 1.33 -33.99 -14.73
CA ALA A 184 1.32 -32.56 -15.00
C ALA A 184 0.37 -31.85 -14.04
N ASN A 185 0.83 -30.82 -13.33
CA ASN A 185 0.02 -30.08 -12.34
C ASN A 185 -0.55 -31.02 -11.27
N VAL A 186 0.33 -31.72 -10.56
CA VAL A 186 -0.06 -32.69 -9.53
C VAL A 186 0.45 -32.25 -8.17
N ASP A 187 -0.42 -32.31 -7.16
CA ASP A 187 -0.09 -31.92 -5.80
C ASP A 187 -0.14 -33.13 -4.86
N PHE A 188 0.96 -33.33 -4.12
CA PHE A 188 1.07 -34.30 -3.03
C PHE A 188 1.16 -33.55 -1.71
N TYR A 189 0.11 -33.62 -0.90
CA TYR A 189 0.00 -32.89 0.35
C TYR A 189 -0.28 -33.80 1.54
N GLY A 190 0.60 -33.80 2.53
CA GLY A 190 0.30 -34.48 3.82
C GLY A 190 0.15 -36.00 3.73
N ASN A 191 0.66 -36.65 2.69
CA ASN A 191 0.59 -38.11 2.56
C ASN A 191 1.67 -38.76 3.44
N PHE A 192 1.39 -39.98 3.89
CA PHE A 192 2.24 -40.69 4.84
C PHE A 192 2.51 -42.13 4.41
N ALA A 193 3.74 -42.61 4.61
CA ALA A 193 4.10 -44.02 4.44
C ALA A 193 4.98 -44.48 5.60
N THR A 194 4.88 -45.76 5.98
CA THR A 194 5.80 -46.32 6.98
C THR A 194 7.18 -46.58 6.37
N ASN A 195 7.25 -47.19 5.19
CA ASN A 195 8.52 -47.69 4.65
C ASN A 195 9.26 -46.63 3.83
N THR A 196 8.77 -46.28 2.63
CA THR A 196 9.47 -45.33 1.74
C THR A 196 8.49 -44.50 0.91
N GLY A 197 8.88 -43.28 0.53
CA GLY A 197 8.10 -42.45 -0.39
C GLY A 197 6.76 -41.99 0.19
N GLY A 198 6.77 -41.05 1.14
CA GLY A 198 5.54 -40.55 1.78
C GLY A 198 4.52 -40.02 0.76
N GLY A 199 4.96 -39.13 -0.14
CA GLY A 199 4.17 -38.69 -1.29
C GLY A 199 4.14 -39.72 -2.41
N MET A 200 5.32 -40.09 -2.92
CA MET A 200 5.45 -41.02 -4.06
C MET A 200 6.60 -42.00 -3.89
N TYR A 201 6.36 -43.25 -4.27
CA TYR A 201 7.38 -44.29 -4.36
C TYR A 201 7.47 -44.86 -5.77
N ASN A 202 8.69 -44.94 -6.32
CA ASN A 202 8.98 -45.49 -7.64
C ASN A 202 9.94 -46.67 -7.54
N ASN A 203 9.45 -47.84 -7.94
CA ASN A 203 10.22 -49.08 -8.02
C ASN A 203 10.37 -49.50 -9.48
N ASN A 204 11.62 -49.53 -9.97
CA ASN A 204 11.93 -49.79 -11.38
C ASN A 204 11.02 -48.98 -12.32
N SER A 205 10.80 -47.71 -11.98
CA SER A 205 9.80 -46.83 -12.60
C SER A 205 10.40 -45.46 -12.86
N SER A 206 10.14 -44.89 -14.03
CA SER A 206 10.74 -43.62 -14.47
C SER A 206 9.69 -42.61 -14.88
N PRO A 207 8.85 -42.12 -13.94
CA PRO A 207 7.82 -41.14 -14.27
C PRO A 207 8.41 -39.79 -14.70
N GLN A 208 7.63 -39.05 -15.49
CA GLN A 208 7.93 -37.67 -15.85
C GLN A 208 7.00 -36.73 -15.08
N LEU A 209 7.58 -35.79 -14.35
CA LEU A 209 6.87 -34.82 -13.51
C LEU A 209 7.10 -33.43 -14.09
N THR A 210 6.01 -32.71 -14.31
CA THR A 210 6.03 -31.30 -14.76
C THR A 210 5.04 -30.51 -13.93
N HIS A 211 5.48 -29.41 -13.30
CA HIS A 211 4.63 -28.61 -12.41
C HIS A 211 4.04 -29.44 -11.26
N VAL A 212 4.89 -30.18 -10.53
CA VAL A 212 4.45 -31.06 -9.43
C VAL A 212 4.91 -30.50 -8.09
N THR A 213 4.08 -30.60 -7.06
CA THR A 213 4.45 -30.21 -5.70
C THR A 213 4.37 -31.37 -4.73
N PHE A 214 5.37 -31.47 -3.85
CA PHE A 214 5.41 -32.36 -2.70
C PHE A 214 5.51 -31.50 -1.45
N THR A 215 4.42 -31.38 -0.72
CA THR A 215 4.33 -30.53 0.46
C THR A 215 3.95 -31.34 1.69
N THR A 216 4.74 -31.21 2.75
CA THR A 216 4.44 -31.77 4.08
C THR A 216 4.12 -33.27 4.10
N ASN A 217 4.69 -34.05 3.18
CA ASN A 217 4.56 -35.50 3.18
C ASN A 217 5.55 -36.12 4.17
N GLY A 218 5.17 -37.23 4.80
CA GLY A 218 5.92 -37.85 5.89
C GLY A 218 6.26 -39.32 5.64
N VAL A 219 7.39 -39.78 6.19
CA VAL A 219 7.77 -41.19 6.17
C VAL A 219 8.56 -41.60 7.42
N GLU A 220 8.39 -42.83 7.92
CA GLU A 220 9.25 -43.37 8.99
C GLU A 220 10.60 -43.92 8.47
N GLY A 221 10.62 -44.49 7.27
CA GLY A 221 11.87 -44.79 6.57
C GLY A 221 12.40 -43.58 5.80
N CYS A 222 12.47 -43.68 4.46
CA CYS A 222 13.14 -42.69 3.62
C CYS A 222 12.30 -42.12 2.47
N GLY A 223 12.61 -40.89 2.05
CA GLY A 223 11.92 -40.21 0.94
C GLY A 223 10.58 -39.64 1.37
N GLY A 224 10.56 -38.63 2.26
CA GLY A 224 9.31 -38.04 2.75
C GLY A 224 8.42 -37.54 1.60
N GLY A 225 8.99 -36.76 0.68
CA GLY A 225 8.33 -36.37 -0.57
C GLY A 225 8.27 -37.52 -1.57
N MET A 226 9.44 -37.98 -2.01
CA MET A 226 9.58 -38.98 -3.08
C MET A 226 10.74 -39.95 -2.81
N ALA A 227 10.56 -41.22 -3.17
CA ALA A 227 11.61 -42.24 -3.14
C ALA A 227 11.72 -42.98 -4.48
N ASN A 228 12.95 -43.21 -4.95
CA ASN A 228 13.28 -43.89 -6.20
C ASN A 228 14.23 -45.05 -5.96
N GLU A 229 13.84 -46.25 -6.36
CA GLU A 229 14.60 -47.48 -6.13
C GLU A 229 14.65 -48.36 -7.39
N ASN A 230 15.61 -49.29 -7.41
CA ASN A 230 15.74 -50.34 -8.41
C ASN A 230 15.86 -49.82 -9.85
N ASN A 231 16.87 -49.00 -10.13
CA ASN A 231 17.18 -48.44 -11.45
C ASN A 231 16.08 -47.52 -12.01
N SER A 232 15.39 -46.81 -11.11
CA SER A 232 14.44 -45.76 -11.47
C SER A 232 15.18 -44.50 -11.94
N ARG A 233 14.66 -43.83 -12.97
CA ARG A 233 15.29 -42.63 -13.58
C ARG A 233 14.25 -41.56 -13.93
N PRO A 234 13.46 -41.07 -12.95
CA PRO A 234 12.44 -40.07 -13.24
C PRO A 234 13.05 -38.74 -13.68
N THR A 235 12.27 -37.97 -14.44
CA THR A 235 12.61 -36.60 -14.84
C THR A 235 11.66 -35.62 -14.16
N LEU A 236 12.22 -34.64 -13.47
CA LEU A 236 11.49 -33.64 -12.70
C LEU A 236 11.77 -32.28 -13.30
N PHE A 237 10.74 -31.69 -13.89
CA PHE A 237 10.77 -30.38 -14.50
C PHE A 237 9.86 -29.43 -13.73
N ASN A 238 10.41 -28.36 -13.19
CA ASN A 238 9.63 -27.39 -12.44
C ASN A 238 8.85 -28.00 -11.26
N VAL A 239 9.58 -28.59 -10.32
CA VAL A 239 9.01 -29.33 -9.18
C VAL A 239 9.41 -28.66 -7.87
N VAL A 240 8.53 -28.73 -6.86
CA VAL A 240 8.82 -28.23 -5.51
C VAL A 240 8.73 -29.35 -4.48
N PHE A 241 9.73 -29.47 -3.63
CA PHE A 241 9.72 -30.28 -2.41
C PHE A 241 9.80 -29.35 -1.21
N ARG A 242 8.71 -29.23 -0.45
CA ARG A 242 8.64 -28.35 0.70
C ARG A 242 8.16 -29.04 1.97
N GLY A 243 8.91 -28.87 3.06
CA GLY A 243 8.43 -29.29 4.38
C GLY A 243 8.21 -30.79 4.52
N ASN A 244 8.74 -31.62 3.62
CA ASN A 244 8.59 -33.06 3.72
C ASN A 244 9.54 -33.61 4.77
N SER A 245 9.14 -34.67 5.47
CA SER A 245 9.89 -35.22 6.59
C SER A 245 10.15 -36.70 6.45
N GLY A 246 11.38 -37.13 6.68
CA GLY A 246 11.75 -38.53 6.88
C GLY A 246 12.26 -38.76 8.29
N PHE A 247 11.95 -39.90 8.90
CA PHE A 247 12.60 -40.23 10.17
C PHE A 247 14.00 -40.79 9.94
N SER A 248 14.19 -41.62 8.90
CA SER A 248 15.49 -42.19 8.56
C SER A 248 16.27 -41.30 7.61
N CYS A 249 15.90 -41.15 6.33
CA CYS A 249 16.74 -40.43 5.35
C CYS A 249 15.95 -39.79 4.21
N GLY A 250 16.54 -38.82 3.49
CA GLY A 250 15.91 -38.21 2.29
C GLY A 250 14.57 -37.54 2.58
N GLY A 251 14.56 -36.43 3.33
CA GLY A 251 13.32 -35.75 3.72
C GLY A 251 12.49 -35.32 2.51
N GLY A 252 13.12 -34.67 1.53
CA GLY A 252 12.52 -34.34 0.24
C GLY A 252 12.53 -35.53 -0.72
N LEU A 253 13.74 -35.98 -1.09
CA LEU A 253 13.98 -37.00 -2.11
C LEU A 253 14.99 -38.06 -1.64
N TYR A 254 14.64 -39.34 -1.82
CA TYR A 254 15.53 -40.47 -1.60
C TYR A 254 15.78 -41.23 -2.90
N ASN A 255 17.04 -41.51 -3.22
CA ASN A 255 17.45 -42.28 -4.38
C ASN A 255 18.35 -43.43 -3.98
N ASP A 256 17.99 -44.65 -4.38
CA ASP A 256 18.82 -45.85 -4.20
C ASP A 256 18.97 -46.62 -5.51
N SER A 257 20.22 -46.82 -5.93
CA SER A 257 20.58 -47.37 -7.24
C SER A 257 19.76 -46.76 -8.39
N SER A 258 19.45 -45.45 -8.31
CA SER A 258 18.46 -44.75 -9.14
C SER A 258 18.91 -43.31 -9.37
N SER A 259 18.98 -42.85 -10.62
CA SER A 259 19.58 -41.55 -10.95
C SER A 259 18.59 -40.64 -11.68
N PRO A 260 17.81 -39.82 -10.95
CA PRO A 260 16.86 -38.89 -11.56
C PRO A 260 17.54 -37.68 -12.22
N THR A 261 16.79 -36.98 -13.07
CA THR A 261 17.19 -35.69 -13.67
C THR A 261 16.26 -34.59 -13.18
N LEU A 262 16.81 -33.53 -12.62
CA LEU A 262 16.10 -32.41 -12.01
C LEU A 262 16.46 -31.12 -12.74
N VAL A 263 15.46 -30.42 -13.26
CA VAL A 263 15.62 -29.10 -13.87
C VAL A 263 14.58 -28.12 -13.31
N ASN A 264 15.02 -26.95 -12.86
CA ASN A 264 14.17 -25.92 -12.26
C ASN A 264 13.41 -26.45 -11.02
N VAL A 265 14.12 -27.12 -10.12
CA VAL A 265 13.53 -27.73 -8.92
C VAL A 265 13.88 -26.92 -7.67
N THR A 266 12.96 -26.81 -6.73
CA THR A 266 13.21 -26.13 -5.44
C THR A 266 12.95 -27.06 -4.27
N PHE A 267 13.94 -27.21 -3.39
CA PHE A 267 13.84 -27.86 -2.08
C PHE A 267 13.89 -26.81 -0.98
N ASN A 268 12.94 -26.86 -0.05
CA ASN A 268 12.92 -25.95 1.09
C ASN A 268 12.28 -26.57 2.35
N GLY A 269 12.98 -26.49 3.48
CA GLY A 269 12.42 -26.87 4.78
C GLY A 269 12.13 -28.36 4.92
N ASN A 270 12.69 -29.21 4.06
CA ASN A 270 12.60 -30.65 4.20
C ASN A 270 13.50 -31.11 5.35
N SER A 271 13.07 -32.13 6.07
CA SER A 271 13.75 -32.52 7.32
C SER A 271 13.95 -34.02 7.46
N VAL A 272 15.05 -34.38 8.11
CA VAL A 272 15.31 -35.73 8.58
C VAL A 272 15.64 -35.70 10.06
N TYR A 273 15.06 -36.63 10.83
CA TYR A 273 15.29 -36.67 12.28
C TYR A 273 16.57 -37.41 12.69
N ASN A 274 16.83 -38.61 12.14
CA ASN A 274 17.83 -39.53 12.70
C ASN A 274 19.11 -39.69 11.86
N ASP A 275 19.05 -39.64 10.53
CA ASP A 275 20.22 -39.88 9.68
C ASP A 275 20.58 -38.65 8.81
N SER A 276 20.39 -38.74 7.49
CA SER A 276 21.03 -37.82 6.56
C SER A 276 20.12 -37.41 5.39
N GLY A 277 20.49 -36.32 4.70
CA GLY A 277 19.84 -35.88 3.46
C GLY A 277 18.47 -35.26 3.70
N GLY A 278 18.42 -34.07 4.29
CA GLY A 278 17.16 -33.34 4.49
C GLY A 278 16.45 -33.05 3.17
N GLY A 279 17.17 -32.46 2.21
CA GLY A 279 16.72 -32.27 0.84
C GLY A 279 16.78 -33.55 0.03
N ILE A 280 17.99 -34.04 -0.24
CA ILE A 280 18.26 -35.22 -1.07
C ILE A 280 19.21 -36.20 -0.37
N TYR A 281 18.87 -37.49 -0.42
CA TYR A 281 19.76 -38.59 -0.07
C TYR A 281 20.00 -39.48 -1.29
N ASN A 282 21.26 -39.76 -1.62
CA ASN A 282 21.67 -40.64 -2.70
C ASN A 282 22.46 -41.84 -2.16
N SER A 283 22.04 -43.05 -2.51
CA SER A 283 22.74 -44.33 -2.29
C SER A 283 23.04 -44.98 -3.64
N ASP A 284 24.32 -45.19 -3.96
CA ASP A 284 24.79 -45.69 -5.26
C ASP A 284 24.09 -45.04 -6.46
N SER A 285 23.86 -43.73 -6.37
CA SER A 285 23.01 -42.94 -7.25
C SER A 285 23.68 -41.63 -7.65
N SER A 286 23.61 -41.28 -8.93
CA SER A 286 24.28 -40.09 -9.47
C SER A 286 23.28 -39.22 -10.24
N PRO A 287 22.35 -38.54 -9.54
CA PRO A 287 21.38 -37.67 -10.19
C PRO A 287 22.03 -36.48 -10.88
N THR A 288 21.35 -35.92 -11.88
CA THR A 288 21.74 -34.68 -12.55
C THR A 288 20.82 -33.54 -12.11
N LEU A 289 21.41 -32.46 -11.59
CA LEU A 289 20.71 -31.29 -11.07
C LEU A 289 21.15 -30.06 -11.88
N THR A 290 20.19 -29.33 -12.44
CA THR A 290 20.45 -28.05 -13.11
C THR A 290 19.36 -27.03 -12.81
N ASN A 291 19.71 -25.77 -12.56
CA ASN A 291 18.76 -24.73 -12.16
C ASN A 291 18.01 -25.12 -10.88
N VAL A 292 18.67 -25.77 -9.92
CA VAL A 292 18.05 -26.26 -8.69
C VAL A 292 18.37 -25.31 -7.54
N ILE A 293 17.39 -25.06 -6.66
CA ILE A 293 17.63 -24.43 -5.36
C ILE A 293 17.45 -25.49 -4.27
N LEU A 294 18.46 -25.66 -3.41
CA LEU A 294 18.37 -26.42 -2.16
C LEU A 294 18.73 -25.51 -1.00
N TRP A 295 17.71 -25.14 -0.19
CA TRP A 295 17.91 -24.16 0.86
C TRP A 295 16.99 -24.35 2.07
N GLY A 296 17.58 -24.35 3.26
CA GLY A 296 16.87 -24.42 4.52
C GLY A 296 16.35 -25.81 4.84
N ASP A 297 16.91 -26.85 4.21
CA ASP A 297 16.64 -28.23 4.60
C ASP A 297 17.45 -28.59 5.87
N SER A 298 17.07 -29.65 6.57
CA SER A 298 17.69 -30.01 7.85
C SER A 298 17.87 -31.53 8.00
N ALA A 299 19.04 -31.95 8.46
CA ALA A 299 19.32 -33.33 8.86
C ALA A 299 20.54 -33.34 9.79
N PRO A 300 20.71 -34.38 10.61
CA PRO A 300 21.95 -34.59 11.37
C PRO A 300 23.23 -34.56 10.50
N SER A 301 23.15 -35.05 9.25
CA SER A 301 24.26 -35.01 8.29
C SER A 301 23.78 -34.72 6.86
N GLY A 302 24.53 -33.91 6.11
CA GLY A 302 24.22 -33.57 4.71
C GLY A 302 22.81 -32.99 4.54
N ALA A 303 22.53 -31.86 5.19
CA ALA A 303 21.19 -31.25 5.23
C ALA A 303 20.57 -31.05 3.84
N GLU A 304 21.32 -30.49 2.89
CA GLU A 304 20.83 -30.29 1.52
C GLU A 304 20.99 -31.55 0.66
N ILE A 305 22.22 -32.08 0.56
CA ILE A 305 22.54 -33.29 -0.21
C ILE A 305 23.45 -34.19 0.61
N TYR A 306 23.06 -35.45 0.74
CA TYR A 306 23.91 -36.51 1.27
C TYR A 306 24.16 -37.59 0.20
N ASN A 307 25.41 -38.04 0.08
CA ASN A 307 25.84 -39.03 -0.90
C ASN A 307 26.53 -40.21 -0.18
N ALA A 308 25.96 -41.40 -0.32
CA ALA A 308 26.47 -42.66 0.21
C ALA A 308 26.99 -43.58 -0.92
N GLY A 309 27.87 -44.50 -0.56
CA GLY A 309 28.42 -45.49 -1.50
C GLY A 309 29.19 -44.83 -2.65
N SER A 310 28.86 -45.22 -3.88
CA SER A 310 29.46 -44.73 -5.12
C SER A 310 28.78 -43.49 -5.73
N SER A 311 27.87 -42.85 -4.98
CA SER A 311 27.07 -41.71 -5.46
C SER A 311 27.94 -40.50 -5.83
N ALA A 312 27.74 -39.98 -7.05
CA ALA A 312 28.44 -38.81 -7.58
C ALA A 312 27.48 -37.94 -8.42
N PRO A 313 26.60 -37.14 -7.78
CA PRO A 313 25.65 -36.32 -8.51
C PRO A 313 26.36 -35.24 -9.34
N LEU A 314 25.81 -34.95 -10.51
CA LEU A 314 26.29 -33.87 -11.38
C LEU A 314 25.42 -32.63 -11.17
N VAL A 315 26.01 -31.56 -10.65
CA VAL A 315 25.29 -30.34 -10.31
C VAL A 315 25.87 -29.16 -11.08
N SER A 316 25.02 -28.36 -11.73
CA SER A 316 25.42 -27.13 -12.42
C SER A 316 24.34 -26.06 -12.32
N TYR A 317 24.72 -24.78 -12.40
CA TYR A 317 23.81 -23.62 -12.36
C TYR A 317 22.75 -23.76 -11.26
N SER A 318 23.17 -24.11 -10.05
CA SER A 318 22.29 -24.39 -8.92
C SER A 318 22.74 -23.64 -7.67
N ASP A 319 21.79 -23.24 -6.82
CA ASP A 319 22.03 -22.55 -5.56
C ASP A 319 21.83 -23.53 -4.41
N ILE A 320 22.91 -23.86 -3.70
CA ILE A 320 22.92 -24.92 -2.69
C ILE A 320 23.52 -24.38 -1.41
N GLN A 321 22.74 -24.41 -0.33
CA GLN A 321 23.20 -23.99 0.99
C GLN A 321 24.41 -24.83 1.44
N GLY A 322 25.50 -24.17 1.81
CA GLY A 322 26.76 -24.83 2.16
C GLY A 322 27.67 -25.14 0.97
N GLY A 323 27.18 -24.92 -0.26
CA GLY A 323 27.92 -25.01 -1.52
C GLY A 323 28.03 -26.41 -2.10
N TYR A 324 28.17 -26.45 -3.43
CA TYR A 324 28.39 -27.68 -4.19
C TYR A 324 29.25 -27.41 -5.42
N THR A 325 30.19 -28.30 -5.74
CA THR A 325 31.09 -28.11 -6.88
C THR A 325 30.35 -28.28 -8.21
N GLY A 326 30.71 -27.46 -9.19
CA GLY A 326 30.08 -27.50 -10.51
C GLY A 326 30.12 -26.14 -11.21
N THR A 327 29.86 -26.14 -12.51
CA THR A 327 29.83 -24.90 -13.31
C THR A 327 28.59 -24.10 -12.93
N GLY A 328 28.76 -22.80 -12.67
CA GLY A 328 27.64 -21.88 -12.40
C GLY A 328 26.94 -22.10 -11.04
N ASN A 329 27.42 -23.01 -10.19
CA ASN A 329 26.82 -23.19 -8.87
C ASN A 329 27.17 -22.03 -7.94
N ILE A 330 26.20 -21.65 -7.13
CA ILE A 330 26.32 -20.60 -6.12
C ILE A 330 25.93 -21.14 -4.74
N ASN A 331 26.32 -20.39 -3.70
CA ASN A 331 25.95 -20.64 -2.31
C ASN A 331 25.66 -19.28 -1.69
N ALA A 332 24.48 -18.77 -1.98
CA ALA A 332 24.05 -17.48 -1.48
C ALA A 332 22.57 -17.60 -1.11
N ASN A 333 22.10 -16.79 -0.16
CA ASN A 333 20.71 -16.89 0.24
C ASN A 333 19.79 -16.58 -0.96
N PRO A 334 18.87 -17.46 -1.35
CA PRO A 334 17.98 -17.24 -2.50
C PRO A 334 16.95 -16.13 -2.26
N LEU A 335 16.88 -15.58 -1.03
CA LEU A 335 15.99 -14.48 -0.66
C LEU A 335 14.53 -14.79 -1.02
N PHE A 336 14.03 -15.94 -0.60
CA PHE A 336 12.60 -16.26 -0.73
C PHE A 336 11.74 -15.23 -0.01
N GLY A 337 10.58 -14.89 -0.57
CA GLY A 337 9.66 -13.90 0.01
C GLY A 337 9.26 -14.20 1.46
N ALA A 338 8.84 -15.44 1.74
CA ALA A 338 8.52 -15.92 3.08
C ALA A 338 8.55 -17.46 3.12
N ALA A 339 9.76 -18.04 3.13
CA ALA A 339 9.98 -19.49 3.02
C ALA A 339 9.18 -20.32 4.05
N ALA A 340 9.20 -19.90 5.32
CA ALA A 340 8.45 -20.57 6.39
C ALA A 340 6.94 -20.62 6.11
N ALA A 341 6.37 -19.57 5.51
CA ALA A 341 4.97 -19.52 5.09
C ALA A 341 4.71 -20.15 3.71
N GLY A 342 5.74 -20.63 3.02
CA GLY A 342 5.65 -21.28 1.71
C GLY A 342 5.69 -20.35 0.51
N VAL A 343 6.05 -19.09 0.71
CA VAL A 343 6.26 -18.15 -0.38
C VAL A 343 7.70 -18.29 -0.88
N LEU A 344 7.90 -19.22 -1.82
CA LEU A 344 9.20 -19.56 -2.42
C LEU A 344 9.55 -18.74 -3.68
N ARG A 345 8.83 -17.65 -3.93
CA ARG A 345 9.18 -16.70 -4.99
C ARG A 345 10.41 -15.89 -4.57
N LEU A 346 11.29 -15.61 -5.52
CA LEU A 346 12.53 -14.86 -5.29
C LEU A 346 12.22 -13.36 -5.12
N GLN A 347 12.82 -12.73 -4.11
CA GLN A 347 12.89 -11.27 -3.99
C GLN A 347 13.84 -10.70 -5.08
N LEU A 348 13.64 -9.46 -5.53
CA LEU A 348 14.43 -8.91 -6.67
C LEU A 348 15.94 -8.76 -6.41
N ALA A 349 16.37 -8.82 -5.16
CA ALA A 349 17.78 -8.82 -4.80
C ALA A 349 18.42 -10.22 -4.81
N SER A 350 17.66 -11.26 -5.18
CA SER A 350 18.10 -12.65 -5.12
C SER A 350 19.24 -12.93 -6.10
N PRO A 351 20.28 -13.67 -5.68
CA PRO A 351 21.37 -14.10 -6.55
C PRO A 351 20.96 -15.23 -7.51
N ALA A 352 19.78 -15.82 -7.32
CA ALA A 352 19.24 -16.88 -8.16
C ALA A 352 18.51 -16.35 -9.42
N ILE A 353 18.31 -15.03 -9.49
CA ILE A 353 17.68 -14.36 -10.64
C ILE A 353 18.69 -14.26 -11.79
N ASP A 354 18.24 -14.56 -13.01
CA ASP A 354 19.03 -14.51 -14.25
C ASP A 354 20.36 -15.30 -14.18
N ALA A 355 20.37 -16.37 -13.37
CA ALA A 355 21.56 -17.13 -13.01
C ALA A 355 21.55 -18.60 -13.51
N GLY A 356 20.44 -19.06 -14.08
CA GLY A 356 20.27 -20.41 -14.57
C GLY A 356 20.86 -20.68 -15.97
N ASN A 357 20.66 -21.90 -16.44
CA ASN A 357 21.08 -22.37 -17.76
C ASN A 357 19.87 -22.63 -18.66
N ASN A 358 19.71 -21.82 -19.71
CA ASN A 358 18.60 -21.91 -20.65
C ASN A 358 18.57 -23.23 -21.42
N ALA A 359 19.74 -23.82 -21.72
CA ALA A 359 19.82 -25.04 -22.50
C ALA A 359 19.32 -26.29 -21.75
N ALA A 360 19.20 -26.23 -20.43
CA ALA A 360 18.68 -27.32 -19.61
C ALA A 360 17.15 -27.35 -19.57
N VAL A 361 16.49 -26.21 -19.80
CA VAL A 361 15.03 -26.07 -19.76
C VAL A 361 14.41 -26.80 -20.96
N PRO A 362 13.50 -27.77 -20.76
CA PRO A 362 12.84 -28.45 -21.87
C PRO A 362 12.00 -27.47 -22.70
N SER A 363 12.01 -27.61 -24.03
CA SER A 363 11.31 -26.68 -24.94
C SER A 363 9.79 -26.57 -24.74
N GLY A 364 9.17 -27.58 -24.12
CA GLY A 364 7.74 -27.57 -23.78
C GLY A 364 7.42 -26.84 -22.46
N LEU A 365 8.42 -26.52 -21.64
CA LEU A 365 8.27 -25.84 -20.35
C LEU A 365 8.28 -24.32 -20.56
N ILE A 366 7.15 -23.78 -20.98
CA ILE A 366 7.02 -22.34 -21.30
C ILE A 366 6.61 -21.47 -20.11
N THR A 367 6.15 -22.09 -19.01
CA THR A 367 5.74 -21.38 -17.79
C THR A 367 6.37 -21.91 -16.51
N ASP A 368 6.44 -21.04 -15.52
CA ASP A 368 6.81 -21.35 -14.16
C ASP A 368 5.70 -22.04 -13.35
N LEU A 369 5.98 -22.36 -12.07
CA LEU A 369 5.02 -23.06 -11.23
C LEU A 369 3.76 -22.22 -10.94
N ASP A 370 3.86 -20.90 -11.05
CA ASP A 370 2.72 -19.99 -10.95
C ASP A 370 1.91 -19.88 -12.25
N GLY A 371 2.43 -20.41 -13.36
CA GLY A 371 1.85 -20.26 -14.69
C GLY A 371 2.26 -18.96 -15.38
N LYS A 372 3.35 -18.32 -14.95
CA LYS A 372 3.94 -17.14 -15.59
C LYS A 372 5.02 -17.55 -16.61
N PRO A 373 5.40 -16.70 -17.59
CA PRO A 373 6.43 -17.05 -18.57
C PRO A 373 7.75 -17.47 -17.92
N ARG A 374 8.42 -18.47 -18.50
CA ARG A 374 9.66 -19.07 -17.95
C ARG A 374 10.94 -18.26 -18.22
N PHE A 375 10.95 -17.39 -19.21
CA PHE A 375 12.14 -16.60 -19.53
C PHE A 375 11.76 -15.13 -19.48
N VAL A 376 12.19 -14.43 -18.43
CA VAL A 376 11.82 -13.05 -18.14
C VAL A 376 13.08 -12.29 -17.78
N ASP A 377 13.39 -11.25 -18.56
CA ASP A 377 14.55 -10.40 -18.31
C ASP A 377 14.21 -9.35 -17.25
N ILE A 378 14.99 -9.32 -16.18
CA ILE A 378 14.97 -8.24 -15.20
C ILE A 378 16.18 -7.34 -15.47
N THR A 379 15.99 -6.34 -16.33
CA THR A 379 17.05 -5.46 -16.85
C THR A 379 17.94 -4.78 -15.79
N ALA A 380 17.49 -4.71 -14.53
CA ALA A 380 18.25 -4.14 -13.41
C ALA A 380 19.17 -5.17 -12.71
N VAL A 381 18.98 -6.46 -12.98
CA VAL A 381 19.80 -7.58 -12.50
C VAL A 381 20.79 -7.95 -13.60
N THR A 382 21.99 -8.37 -13.20
CA THR A 382 23.02 -8.78 -14.15
C THR A 382 22.84 -10.24 -14.50
N ASP A 383 22.78 -10.55 -15.80
CA ASP A 383 22.82 -11.93 -16.29
C ASP A 383 24.12 -12.62 -15.86
N THR A 384 24.01 -13.62 -14.98
CA THR A 384 25.15 -14.44 -14.53
C THR A 384 25.07 -15.88 -15.02
N GLY A 385 23.92 -16.27 -15.56
CA GLY A 385 23.65 -17.60 -16.10
C GLY A 385 24.24 -17.87 -17.48
N SER A 386 23.72 -18.90 -18.15
CA SER A 386 24.20 -19.38 -19.44
C SER A 386 23.07 -19.53 -20.44
N GLY A 387 23.24 -18.90 -21.60
CA GLY A 387 22.24 -18.90 -22.67
C GLY A 387 22.22 -17.58 -23.42
N THR A 388 21.20 -17.42 -24.26
CA THR A 388 20.85 -16.12 -24.84
C THR A 388 19.78 -15.50 -23.95
N PRO A 389 19.96 -14.27 -23.44
CA PRO A 389 18.94 -13.57 -22.65
C PRO A 389 17.59 -13.48 -23.38
N PRO A 390 16.44 -13.49 -22.66
CA PRO A 390 16.29 -13.61 -21.20
C PRO A 390 16.84 -14.91 -20.61
N ILE A 391 17.56 -14.82 -19.48
CA ILE A 391 18.11 -15.98 -18.77
C ILE A 391 17.04 -16.52 -17.80
N VAL A 392 17.01 -17.84 -17.61
CA VAL A 392 16.08 -18.47 -16.66
C VAL A 392 16.58 -18.32 -15.23
N ASP A 393 15.68 -18.10 -14.29
CA ASP A 393 15.99 -18.14 -12.87
C ASP A 393 16.31 -19.58 -12.40
N MET A 394 17.08 -19.69 -11.32
CA MET A 394 17.22 -20.98 -10.63
C MET A 394 15.93 -21.31 -9.86
N GLY A 395 15.57 -22.59 -9.81
CA GLY A 395 14.41 -23.07 -9.07
C GLY A 395 13.11 -23.03 -9.87
N ALA A 396 11.99 -23.18 -9.16
CA ALA A 396 10.67 -23.43 -9.75
C ALA A 396 9.92 -22.16 -10.20
N TYR A 397 10.37 -20.98 -9.78
CA TYR A 397 9.65 -19.72 -10.00
C TYR A 397 10.55 -18.70 -10.70
N GLU A 398 9.97 -17.95 -11.64
CA GLU A 398 10.64 -16.75 -12.18
C GLU A 398 10.27 -15.52 -11.34
N ALA A 399 11.22 -14.61 -11.20
CA ALA A 399 11.03 -13.30 -10.61
C ALA A 399 10.37 -12.36 -11.63
N PHE A 400 9.59 -11.42 -11.10
CA PHE A 400 8.94 -10.37 -11.89
C PHE A 400 9.13 -9.05 -11.18
N PRO A 401 9.57 -7.97 -11.85
CA PRO A 401 9.80 -6.69 -11.21
C PRO A 401 8.48 -5.98 -10.85
N VAL A 402 7.43 -6.23 -11.63
CA VAL A 402 6.14 -5.56 -11.52
C VAL A 402 5.01 -6.58 -11.44
N LEU A 403 4.09 -6.35 -10.50
CA LEU A 403 2.79 -7.00 -10.45
C LEU A 403 1.69 -6.04 -10.93
N TYR A 404 0.78 -6.55 -11.75
CA TYR A 404 -0.29 -5.76 -12.35
C TYR A 404 -1.63 -6.04 -11.68
N ALA A 405 -2.28 -4.99 -11.18
CA ALA A 405 -3.55 -5.05 -10.49
C ALA A 405 -4.66 -4.32 -11.26
N ASP A 406 -5.79 -5.00 -11.48
CA ASP A 406 -7.00 -4.50 -12.11
C ASP A 406 -8.19 -4.66 -11.13
N LEU A 407 -9.32 -4.05 -11.45
CA LEU A 407 -10.57 -4.10 -10.67
C LEU A 407 -11.10 -5.53 -10.56
N THR A 408 -10.91 -6.30 -11.62
CA THR A 408 -11.26 -7.72 -11.70
C THR A 408 -10.12 -8.50 -12.35
N THR A 409 -10.07 -9.80 -12.08
CA THR A 409 -9.09 -10.70 -12.67
C THR A 409 -9.20 -10.72 -14.20
N GLN A 410 -8.08 -10.48 -14.90
CA GLN A 410 -7.96 -10.57 -16.35
C GLN A 410 -7.19 -11.83 -16.74
N GLY A 411 -7.53 -12.42 -17.89
CA GLY A 411 -6.86 -13.60 -18.43
C GLY A 411 -6.72 -14.73 -17.40
N ASN A 412 -5.49 -15.14 -17.10
CA ASN A 412 -5.21 -16.20 -16.13
C ASN A 412 -5.04 -15.69 -14.67
N GLY A 413 -5.12 -14.39 -14.43
CA GLY A 413 -5.07 -13.81 -13.09
C GLY A 413 -3.76 -13.99 -12.34
N LYS A 414 -2.63 -14.05 -13.06
CA LYS A 414 -1.30 -14.30 -12.47
C LYS A 414 -0.47 -13.05 -12.18
N CYS A 415 -1.03 -11.87 -12.44
CA CYS A 415 -0.49 -10.55 -12.10
C CYS A 415 0.83 -10.17 -12.80
N TYR A 416 1.22 -10.79 -13.91
CA TYR A 416 2.53 -10.52 -14.54
C TYR A 416 2.47 -9.60 -15.77
N ALA A 417 1.28 -9.26 -16.24
CA ALA A 417 1.02 -8.32 -17.32
C ALA A 417 -0.40 -7.78 -17.20
N TRP A 418 -0.72 -6.66 -17.85
CA TRP A 418 -2.08 -6.09 -17.85
C TRP A 418 -3.16 -7.07 -18.34
N GLU A 419 -2.89 -7.84 -19.39
CA GLU A 419 -3.80 -8.89 -19.92
C GLU A 419 -4.00 -10.08 -18.97
N HIS A 420 -3.17 -10.17 -17.93
CA HIS A 420 -3.17 -11.22 -16.92
C HIS A 420 -3.23 -10.65 -15.49
N ALA A 421 -3.70 -9.40 -15.38
CA ALA A 421 -3.80 -8.69 -14.11
C ALA A 421 -4.72 -9.42 -13.14
N CYS A 422 -4.47 -9.24 -11.85
CA CYS A 422 -5.30 -9.80 -10.79
C CYS A 422 -5.88 -8.67 -9.93
N THR A 423 -6.68 -8.97 -8.92
CA THR A 423 -7.14 -7.94 -7.99
C THR A 423 -5.98 -7.39 -7.16
N LEU A 424 -6.08 -6.14 -6.68
CA LEU A 424 -5.06 -5.54 -5.79
C LEU A 424 -4.80 -6.41 -4.54
N GLN A 425 -5.85 -6.98 -3.95
CA GLN A 425 -5.70 -7.89 -2.80
C GLN A 425 -4.84 -9.12 -3.14
N THR A 426 -5.02 -9.67 -4.34
CA THR A 426 -4.23 -10.81 -4.83
C THR A 426 -2.78 -10.41 -5.09
N ALA A 427 -2.56 -9.25 -5.71
CA ALA A 427 -1.22 -8.72 -5.96
C ALA A 427 -0.46 -8.48 -4.65
N LEU A 428 -1.09 -7.82 -3.67
CA LEU A 428 -0.51 -7.62 -2.34
C LEU A 428 -0.18 -8.96 -1.66
N GLY A 429 -1.07 -9.95 -1.74
CA GLY A 429 -0.83 -11.29 -1.19
C GLY A 429 0.40 -11.97 -1.78
N ARG A 430 0.65 -11.79 -3.08
CA ARG A 430 1.76 -12.42 -3.82
C ARG A 430 3.07 -11.63 -3.77
N ALA A 431 3.01 -10.33 -3.54
CA ALA A 431 4.17 -9.45 -3.61
C ALA A 431 5.25 -9.86 -2.60
N VAL A 432 6.49 -9.78 -3.06
CA VAL A 432 7.72 -9.98 -2.30
C VAL A 432 8.59 -8.72 -2.38
N ALA A 433 9.54 -8.57 -1.45
CA ALA A 433 10.38 -7.38 -1.37
C ALA A 433 11.16 -7.11 -2.68
N GLY A 434 11.27 -5.84 -3.02
CA GLY A 434 11.82 -5.32 -4.27
C GLY A 434 10.75 -5.04 -5.34
N GLN A 435 9.58 -5.67 -5.27
CA GLN A 435 8.57 -5.55 -6.33
C GLN A 435 7.77 -4.26 -6.26
N GLU A 436 7.32 -3.82 -7.44
CA GLU A 436 6.28 -2.81 -7.59
C GLU A 436 4.93 -3.46 -7.88
N ILE A 437 3.84 -2.84 -7.43
CA ILE A 437 2.48 -3.16 -7.84
C ILE A 437 1.91 -1.95 -8.58
N TRP A 438 1.55 -2.14 -9.85
CA TRP A 438 0.92 -1.11 -10.67
C TRP A 438 -0.58 -1.34 -10.70
N VAL A 439 -1.33 -0.34 -10.22
CA VAL A 439 -2.76 -0.46 -9.98
C VAL A 439 -3.54 0.39 -10.96
N LYS A 440 -4.36 -0.28 -11.78
CA LYS A 440 -5.27 0.37 -12.72
C LYS A 440 -6.28 1.26 -12.00
N ALA A 441 -6.57 2.40 -12.59
CA ALA A 441 -7.54 3.37 -12.14
C ALA A 441 -8.94 2.76 -12.01
N GLY A 442 -9.74 3.32 -11.10
CA GLY A 442 -11.03 2.79 -10.67
C GLY A 442 -11.05 2.46 -9.18
N VAL A 443 -12.13 1.82 -8.74
CA VAL A 443 -12.42 1.58 -7.33
C VAL A 443 -12.05 0.15 -6.93
N HIS A 444 -11.16 0.03 -5.95
CA HIS A 444 -10.71 -1.22 -5.37
C HIS A 444 -11.26 -1.36 -3.96
N TYR A 445 -11.86 -2.52 -3.67
CA TYR A 445 -12.40 -2.86 -2.36
C TYR A 445 -11.52 -3.92 -1.67
N PRO A 446 -11.24 -3.79 -0.36
CA PRO A 446 -10.31 -4.69 0.32
C PRO A 446 -10.88 -6.10 0.55
N GLY A 447 -12.21 -6.27 0.47
CA GLY A 447 -12.87 -7.55 0.68
C GLY A 447 -14.33 -7.55 0.23
N ALA A 448 -14.98 -8.70 0.41
CA ALA A 448 -16.40 -8.88 0.12
C ALA A 448 -17.30 -8.23 1.18
N ALA A 449 -18.55 -7.94 0.80
CA ALA A 449 -19.57 -7.40 1.69
C ALA A 449 -19.67 -8.19 3.01
N GLY A 450 -19.72 -7.47 4.13
CA GLY A 450 -19.78 -8.03 5.48
C GLY A 450 -18.43 -8.36 6.12
N ASN A 451 -17.33 -8.46 5.36
CA ASN A 451 -15.99 -8.64 5.93
C ASN A 451 -15.35 -7.31 6.34
N ARG A 452 -15.81 -6.75 7.46
CA ARG A 452 -15.34 -5.44 7.94
C ARG A 452 -13.86 -5.39 8.33
N ALA A 453 -13.23 -6.52 8.60
CA ALA A 453 -11.81 -6.62 8.93
C ALA A 453 -10.90 -6.62 7.69
N ALA A 454 -11.47 -6.67 6.47
CA ALA A 454 -10.69 -6.60 5.25
C ALA A 454 -9.96 -5.27 5.12
N THR A 455 -8.70 -5.31 4.69
CA THR A 455 -7.82 -4.14 4.52
C THR A 455 -6.79 -4.41 3.42
N PHE A 456 -6.33 -3.33 2.77
CA PHE A 456 -5.12 -3.37 1.95
C PHE A 456 -3.88 -3.28 2.85
N GLN A 457 -3.30 -4.42 3.22
CA GLN A 457 -2.09 -4.49 4.04
C GLN A 457 -0.84 -4.17 3.21
N LEU A 458 -0.13 -3.11 3.59
CA LEU A 458 1.17 -2.77 3.00
C LEU A 458 2.26 -3.74 3.49
N LYS A 459 3.34 -3.87 2.72
CA LYS A 459 4.49 -4.76 3.04
C LYS A 459 5.80 -4.01 2.88
N SER A 460 6.74 -4.21 3.82
CA SER A 460 8.11 -3.73 3.65
C SER A 460 8.71 -4.26 2.35
N GLY A 461 9.43 -3.40 1.65
CA GLY A 461 10.09 -3.66 0.38
C GLY A 461 9.15 -3.66 -0.82
N VAL A 462 7.85 -3.40 -0.66
CA VAL A 462 6.88 -3.39 -1.76
C VAL A 462 6.37 -1.96 -1.98
N ALA A 463 6.46 -1.50 -3.22
CA ALA A 463 5.91 -0.20 -3.62
C ALA A 463 4.62 -0.37 -4.41
N VAL A 464 3.57 0.36 -4.04
CA VAL A 464 2.24 0.29 -4.66
C VAL A 464 1.93 1.64 -5.30
N TYR A 465 1.69 1.64 -6.62
CA TYR A 465 1.48 2.85 -7.41
C TYR A 465 0.10 2.84 -8.08
N GLY A 466 -0.66 3.92 -7.88
CA GLY A 466 -1.90 4.22 -8.60
C GLY A 466 -1.66 5.16 -9.78
N GLY A 467 -2.67 5.35 -10.63
CA GLY A 467 -2.60 6.27 -11.78
C GLY A 467 -2.52 5.62 -13.16
N PHE A 468 -2.69 4.31 -13.27
CA PHE A 468 -2.54 3.57 -14.53
C PHE A 468 -3.88 3.39 -15.26
N VAL A 469 -3.89 3.47 -16.59
CA VAL A 469 -5.01 3.14 -17.48
C VAL A 469 -5.10 1.63 -17.71
N GLY A 470 -3.98 0.91 -17.57
CA GLY A 470 -3.90 -0.53 -17.78
C GLY A 470 -3.28 -0.93 -19.12
N THR A 471 -2.44 -0.06 -19.68
CA THR A 471 -1.71 -0.29 -20.95
C THR A 471 -0.25 0.14 -20.90
N GLU A 472 0.16 0.74 -19.79
CA GLU A 472 1.48 1.31 -19.59
C GLU A 472 2.56 0.22 -19.53
N THR A 473 3.72 0.55 -20.08
CA THR A 473 4.93 -0.27 -20.09
C THR A 473 6.03 0.27 -19.17
N ALA A 474 5.85 1.49 -18.65
CA ALA A 474 6.80 2.15 -17.75
C ALA A 474 6.05 2.95 -16.67
N ARG A 475 6.65 3.05 -15.47
CA ARG A 475 6.02 3.70 -14.30
C ARG A 475 5.74 5.19 -14.53
N ASP A 476 6.60 5.87 -15.27
CA ASP A 476 6.49 7.31 -15.58
C ASP A 476 5.36 7.66 -16.54
N GLN A 477 4.75 6.67 -17.20
CA GLN A 477 3.56 6.85 -18.04
C GLN A 477 2.27 7.04 -17.23
N ARG A 478 2.28 6.70 -15.93
CA ARG A 478 1.11 6.85 -15.06
C ARG A 478 0.75 8.33 -14.89
N ASN A 479 -0.54 8.62 -14.74
CA ASN A 479 -1.03 9.95 -14.38
C ASN A 479 -2.05 9.83 -13.24
N TRP A 480 -1.57 9.91 -12.00
CA TRP A 480 -2.40 9.76 -10.80
C TRP A 480 -3.39 10.91 -10.59
N ALA A 481 -3.17 12.08 -11.21
CA ALA A 481 -4.09 13.20 -11.12
C ALA A 481 -5.34 13.01 -11.98
N THR A 482 -5.21 12.36 -13.14
CA THR A 482 -6.35 12.11 -14.06
C THR A 482 -6.93 10.71 -13.91
N ASN A 483 -6.08 9.69 -13.74
CA ASN A 483 -6.48 8.29 -13.69
C ASN A 483 -6.62 7.87 -12.22
N LEU A 484 -7.68 8.36 -11.57
CA LEU A 484 -7.86 8.15 -10.13
C LEU A 484 -7.94 6.66 -9.77
N THR A 485 -7.02 6.21 -8.91
CA THR A 485 -7.09 4.90 -8.26
C THR A 485 -7.62 5.08 -6.84
N ILE A 486 -8.78 4.49 -6.56
CA ILE A 486 -9.54 4.70 -5.32
C ILE A 486 -9.51 3.40 -4.50
N LEU A 487 -9.03 3.48 -3.27
CA LEU A 487 -9.19 2.42 -2.26
C LEU A 487 -10.40 2.79 -1.41
N SER A 488 -11.46 1.98 -1.47
CA SER A 488 -12.72 2.27 -0.81
C SER A 488 -13.06 1.23 0.28
N GLY A 489 -13.47 1.73 1.45
CA GLY A 489 -14.02 0.90 2.54
C GLY A 489 -15.47 0.45 2.33
N ASP A 490 -16.17 0.95 1.30
CA ASP A 490 -17.57 0.64 0.96
C ASP A 490 -17.73 -0.78 0.37
N ILE A 491 -17.42 -1.79 1.18
CA ILE A 491 -17.37 -3.21 0.77
C ILE A 491 -18.73 -3.80 0.39
N ASP A 492 -19.83 -3.16 0.79
CA ASP A 492 -21.21 -3.53 0.44
C ASP A 492 -21.83 -2.60 -0.62
N GLN A 493 -21.08 -1.61 -1.11
CA GLN A 493 -21.40 -0.72 -2.24
C GLN A 493 -22.72 0.04 -2.07
N ASN A 494 -22.98 0.54 -0.87
CA ASN A 494 -24.23 1.23 -0.55
C ASN A 494 -24.04 2.69 -0.11
N ASP A 495 -22.81 3.18 -0.08
CA ASP A 495 -22.52 4.57 0.24
C ASP A 495 -23.11 5.54 -0.79
N SER A 496 -23.57 6.71 -0.32
CA SER A 496 -24.10 7.73 -1.21
C SER A 496 -22.99 8.43 -1.98
N ASN A 497 -23.00 8.26 -3.31
CA ASN A 497 -21.99 8.79 -4.23
C ASN A 497 -22.64 9.66 -5.33
N THR A 498 -23.43 10.66 -4.90
CA THR A 498 -24.33 11.45 -5.78
C THR A 498 -23.68 12.13 -7.00
N ASP A 499 -22.35 12.27 -7.03
CA ASP A 499 -21.59 12.85 -8.13
C ASP A 499 -20.87 11.80 -9.02
N GLY A 500 -21.04 10.51 -8.73
CA GLY A 500 -20.56 9.40 -9.55
C GLY A 500 -19.04 9.15 -9.50
N ASN A 501 -18.30 9.80 -8.60
CA ASN A 501 -16.84 9.62 -8.48
C ASN A 501 -16.42 8.54 -7.48
N PHE A 502 -17.38 7.88 -6.82
CA PHE A 502 -17.15 6.82 -5.83
C PHE A 502 -16.32 7.23 -4.60
N ILE A 503 -16.19 8.52 -4.33
CA ILE A 503 -15.50 9.05 -3.15
C ILE A 503 -16.54 9.53 -2.14
N ALA A 504 -16.58 8.89 -0.97
CA ALA A 504 -17.34 9.39 0.16
C ALA A 504 -16.73 10.74 0.57
N LYS A 505 -17.46 11.83 0.34
CA LYS A 505 -16.92 13.17 0.64
C LYS A 505 -16.96 13.51 2.12
N THR A 506 -17.87 12.90 2.87
CA THR A 506 -18.05 13.12 4.30
C THR A 506 -18.51 11.81 4.95
N PRO A 507 -18.34 11.64 6.28
CA PRO A 507 -18.84 10.47 7.00
C PRO A 507 -20.36 10.29 6.90
N ALA A 508 -21.12 11.35 6.63
CA ALA A 508 -22.57 11.26 6.42
C ALA A 508 -22.94 10.56 5.10
N ALA A 509 -21.98 10.44 4.17
CA ALA A 509 -22.15 9.68 2.95
C ALA A 509 -22.00 8.17 3.16
N ILE A 510 -21.36 7.75 4.27
CA ILE A 510 -21.16 6.36 4.64
C ILE A 510 -22.49 5.76 5.13
N GLN A 511 -22.93 4.69 4.48
CA GLN A 511 -24.08 3.88 4.82
C GLN A 511 -23.61 2.47 5.19
N GLY A 512 -24.51 1.63 5.70
CA GLY A 512 -24.21 0.21 5.91
C GLY A 512 -22.99 -0.10 6.80
N SER A 513 -22.26 -1.15 6.41
CA SER A 513 -21.13 -1.71 7.18
C SER A 513 -19.87 -1.76 6.35
N ASN A 514 -19.09 -0.69 6.44
CA ASN A 514 -17.83 -0.54 5.72
C ASN A 514 -16.67 -1.22 6.44
N ALA A 515 -15.56 -1.41 5.73
CA ALA A 515 -14.28 -1.83 6.30
C ALA A 515 -13.87 -0.90 7.46
N TYR A 516 -13.31 -1.47 8.53
CA TYR A 516 -12.80 -0.68 9.65
C TYR A 516 -11.63 0.19 9.20
N HIS A 517 -10.65 -0.43 8.54
CA HIS A 517 -9.45 0.22 8.03
C HIS A 517 -9.39 -0.07 6.53
N VAL A 518 -9.37 0.97 5.70
CA VAL A 518 -9.20 0.77 4.25
C VAL A 518 -7.79 0.27 3.95
N VAL A 519 -6.79 0.88 4.59
CA VAL A 519 -5.37 0.53 4.44
C VAL A 519 -4.74 0.27 5.82
N THR A 520 -3.90 -0.75 5.89
CA THR A 520 -3.11 -1.04 7.09
C THR A 520 -1.61 -0.98 6.75
N GLY A 521 -0.89 -0.08 7.41
CA GLY A 521 0.58 0.03 7.32
C GLY A 521 1.31 -0.57 8.51
N SER A 522 0.60 -1.24 9.42
CA SER A 522 1.17 -1.87 10.63
C SER A 522 2.29 -2.86 10.32
N GLY A 523 3.33 -2.86 11.15
CA GLY A 523 4.48 -3.76 11.05
C GLY A 523 5.41 -3.53 9.85
N THR A 524 5.27 -2.39 9.15
CA THR A 524 6.11 -2.05 7.99
C THR A 524 7.23 -1.06 8.34
N ASP A 525 8.23 -0.94 7.49
CA ASP A 525 9.20 0.15 7.49
C ASP A 525 8.98 1.11 6.31
N SER A 526 9.86 2.09 6.14
CA SER A 526 9.72 3.14 5.12
C SER A 526 9.83 2.65 3.68
N THR A 527 10.25 1.41 3.45
CA THR A 527 10.28 0.78 2.14
C THR A 527 8.91 0.26 1.69
N ALA A 528 7.90 0.24 2.58
CA ALA A 528 6.51 0.09 2.20
C ALA A 528 5.99 1.42 1.64
N VAL A 529 5.84 1.51 0.32
CA VAL A 529 5.45 2.74 -0.38
C VAL A 529 4.01 2.63 -0.88
N LEU A 530 3.21 3.66 -0.64
CA LEU A 530 1.89 3.85 -1.27
C LEU A 530 1.88 5.22 -1.95
N ASP A 531 1.64 5.24 -3.27
CA ASP A 531 1.71 6.48 -4.06
C ASP A 531 0.58 6.61 -5.09
N GLY A 532 -0.12 7.76 -5.07
CA GLY A 532 -1.08 8.14 -6.11
C GLY A 532 -2.48 7.55 -5.93
N PHE A 533 -2.96 7.50 -4.68
CA PHE A 533 -4.26 6.92 -4.33
C PHE A 533 -5.22 7.90 -3.67
N VAL A 534 -6.51 7.66 -3.83
CA VAL A 534 -7.56 8.21 -2.96
C VAL A 534 -8.01 7.11 -2.00
N ILE A 535 -8.02 7.38 -0.69
CA ILE A 535 -8.47 6.45 0.37
C ILE A 535 -9.74 7.02 0.99
N THR A 536 -10.83 6.26 0.92
CA THR A 536 -12.16 6.75 1.29
C THR A 536 -13.03 5.70 1.97
N ALA A 537 -14.08 6.18 2.65
CA ALA A 537 -15.18 5.36 3.15
C ALA A 537 -14.81 4.32 4.23
N GLY A 538 -13.65 4.47 4.88
CA GLY A 538 -13.32 3.68 6.06
C GLY A 538 -14.19 4.05 7.26
N GLN A 539 -14.60 3.05 8.05
CA GLN A 539 -15.53 3.23 9.17
C GLN A 539 -15.09 2.42 10.41
N ALA A 540 -14.04 2.88 11.10
CA ALA A 540 -13.54 2.27 12.33
C ALA A 540 -14.43 2.61 13.55
N ASN A 541 -15.59 1.96 13.64
CA ASN A 541 -16.58 2.11 14.72
C ASN A 541 -16.79 0.82 15.54
N GLY A 542 -15.83 -0.10 15.51
CA GLY A 542 -15.85 -1.30 16.34
C GLY A 542 -15.90 -0.98 17.84
N SER A 543 -16.23 -1.97 18.66
CA SER A 543 -16.29 -1.79 20.12
C SER A 543 -14.92 -1.83 20.80
N ASN A 544 -13.92 -2.42 20.15
CA ASN A 544 -12.61 -2.69 20.71
C ASN A 544 -11.49 -2.24 19.78
N PHE A 545 -10.31 -2.05 20.36
CA PHE A 545 -9.07 -1.92 19.61
C PHE A 545 -8.78 -3.22 18.84
N PRO A 546 -8.33 -3.17 17.57
CA PRO A 546 -8.00 -1.97 16.79
C PRO A 546 -9.17 -1.37 15.99
N ASP A 547 -10.28 -2.08 15.86
CA ASP A 547 -11.43 -1.81 14.97
C ASP A 547 -12.13 -0.45 15.14
N ASN A 548 -11.74 0.33 16.14
CA ASN A 548 -12.21 1.69 16.40
C ASN A 548 -11.20 2.81 16.06
N HIS A 549 -10.04 2.48 15.51
CA HIS A 549 -8.95 3.41 15.19
C HIS A 549 -8.66 3.48 13.69
N GLY A 550 -8.33 4.63 13.12
CA GLY A 550 -7.77 4.70 11.76
C GLY A 550 -8.74 4.25 10.67
N GLY A 551 -9.76 5.06 10.38
CA GLY A 551 -10.76 4.73 9.38
C GLY A 551 -10.15 4.58 7.99
N GLY A 552 -9.44 5.62 7.53
CA GLY A 552 -8.71 5.56 6.27
C GLY A 552 -7.48 4.65 6.36
N MET A 553 -6.63 4.90 7.36
CA MET A 553 -5.40 4.14 7.57
C MET A 553 -5.09 3.88 9.05
N TYR A 554 -4.68 2.64 9.33
CA TYR A 554 -4.24 2.20 10.65
C TYR A 554 -2.76 1.76 10.63
N ASN A 555 -1.95 2.37 11.50
CA ASN A 555 -0.53 2.06 11.69
C ASN A 555 -0.22 1.72 13.15
N TYR A 556 0.23 0.49 13.38
CA TYR A 556 0.71 0.00 14.65
C TYR A 556 2.09 -0.63 14.48
N GLY A 557 3.11 -0.03 15.09
CA GLY A 557 4.51 -0.43 14.88
C GLY A 557 4.96 -0.36 13.42
N GLY A 558 4.36 0.50 12.59
CA GLY A 558 4.60 0.61 11.16
C GLY A 558 5.05 2.00 10.73
N ASN A 559 5.99 2.09 9.78
CA ASN A 559 6.57 3.35 9.32
C ASN A 559 6.49 3.52 7.78
N PRO A 560 5.32 3.34 7.14
CA PRO A 560 5.20 3.40 5.68
C PRO A 560 5.49 4.80 5.12
N THR A 561 5.84 4.85 3.84
CA THR A 561 6.00 6.09 3.06
C THR A 561 4.76 6.32 2.20
N LEU A 562 4.14 7.48 2.37
CA LEU A 562 2.90 7.88 1.68
C LEU A 562 3.16 9.10 0.81
N ALA A 563 2.87 8.99 -0.49
CA ALA A 563 3.12 10.06 -1.46
C ALA A 563 1.92 10.32 -2.37
N ASN A 564 1.59 11.58 -2.66
CA ASN A 564 0.53 11.93 -3.62
C ASN A 564 -0.83 11.28 -3.28
N ILE A 565 -1.18 11.20 -1.98
CA ILE A 565 -2.39 10.53 -1.49
C ILE A 565 -3.45 11.54 -1.08
N THR A 566 -4.72 11.22 -1.32
CA THR A 566 -5.85 11.89 -0.67
C THR A 566 -6.57 10.92 0.27
N LEU A 567 -6.64 11.22 1.57
CA LEU A 567 -7.50 10.53 2.54
C LEU A 567 -8.74 11.37 2.81
N ARG A 568 -9.90 10.89 2.37
CA ARG A 568 -11.14 11.67 2.41
C ARG A 568 -12.35 10.91 2.94
N GLY A 569 -13.17 11.59 3.75
CA GLY A 569 -14.47 11.09 4.16
C GLY A 569 -14.42 9.79 4.95
N ASN A 570 -13.35 9.56 5.71
CA ASN A 570 -13.23 8.41 6.58
C ASN A 570 -13.70 8.75 8.00
N SER A 571 -14.19 7.74 8.71
CA SER A 571 -14.72 7.88 10.06
C SER A 571 -14.08 6.86 11.00
N ALA A 572 -13.73 7.30 12.20
CA ALA A 572 -13.25 6.42 13.27
C ALA A 572 -13.73 6.91 14.64
N SER A 573 -13.50 6.12 15.69
CA SER A 573 -13.54 6.68 17.04
C SER A 573 -12.25 7.47 17.35
N TYR A 574 -11.12 7.06 16.76
CA TYR A 574 -9.78 7.62 16.97
C TYR A 574 -9.05 7.73 15.63
N GLY A 575 -8.60 8.92 15.20
CA GLY A 575 -7.86 9.06 13.93
C GLY A 575 -8.73 8.78 12.71
N GLY A 576 -9.67 9.68 12.38
CA GLY A 576 -10.63 9.46 11.28
C GLY A 576 -9.95 9.13 9.96
N GLY A 577 -8.98 9.95 9.56
CA GLY A 577 -8.12 9.69 8.40
C GLY A 577 -7.02 8.68 8.72
N ILE A 578 -6.11 9.01 9.62
CA ILE A 578 -4.94 8.19 9.98
C ILE A 578 -4.83 8.03 11.50
N TYR A 579 -4.53 6.82 11.95
CA TYR A 579 -4.10 6.55 13.32
C TYR A 579 -2.70 5.95 13.36
N ASN A 580 -1.81 6.56 14.15
CA ASN A 580 -0.43 6.12 14.37
C ASN A 580 -0.20 5.80 15.85
N LYS A 581 0.25 4.57 16.11
CA LYS A 581 0.72 4.10 17.43
C LYS A 581 2.07 3.41 17.30
N SER A 582 3.07 3.84 18.06
CA SER A 582 4.47 3.40 17.89
C SER A 582 4.94 3.44 16.43
N SER A 583 4.48 4.44 15.67
CA SER A 583 4.54 4.48 14.20
C SER A 583 4.91 5.88 13.72
N SER A 584 5.94 5.99 12.88
CA SER A 584 6.46 7.27 12.37
C SER A 584 6.44 7.28 10.83
N PRO A 585 5.25 7.26 10.20
CA PRO A 585 5.15 7.30 8.74
C PRO A 585 5.69 8.61 8.15
N ILE A 586 6.14 8.55 6.90
CA ILE A 586 6.58 9.71 6.12
C ILE A 586 5.46 10.08 5.15
N LEU A 587 5.00 11.33 5.20
CA LEU A 587 3.93 11.84 4.34
C LEU A 587 4.46 12.99 3.48
N THR A 588 4.32 12.84 2.16
CA THR A 588 4.72 13.84 1.17
C THR A 588 3.59 14.10 0.18
N ASP A 589 3.20 15.36 -0.02
CA ASP A 589 2.14 15.72 -0.97
C ASP A 589 0.80 15.00 -0.68
N VAL A 590 0.39 15.03 0.60
CA VAL A 590 -0.80 14.32 1.09
C VAL A 590 -1.92 15.30 1.45
N ILE A 591 -3.15 14.99 1.05
CA ILE A 591 -4.36 15.70 1.44
C ILE A 591 -5.18 14.83 2.40
N ILE A 592 -5.44 15.31 3.61
CA ILE A 592 -6.30 14.67 4.61
C ILE A 592 -7.50 15.58 4.81
N SER A 593 -8.65 15.20 4.26
CA SER A 593 -9.82 16.09 4.24
C SER A 593 -11.15 15.45 4.60
N ASP A 594 -12.02 16.20 5.25
CA ASP A 594 -13.39 15.79 5.53
C ASP A 594 -13.50 14.46 6.31
N ASN A 595 -12.48 14.10 7.10
CA ASN A 595 -12.49 12.92 7.96
C ASN A 595 -13.05 13.26 9.36
N SER A 596 -13.60 12.27 10.07
CA SER A 596 -14.21 12.49 11.38
C SER A 596 -13.79 11.48 12.43
N ALA A 597 -13.58 11.97 13.66
CA ALA A 597 -13.45 11.14 14.85
C ALA A 597 -14.59 11.42 15.84
N SER A 598 -15.40 10.42 16.17
CA SER A 598 -16.71 10.62 16.82
C SER A 598 -16.81 10.24 18.31
N SER A 599 -15.73 9.82 18.97
CA SER A 599 -15.80 9.42 20.38
C SER A 599 -15.83 10.63 21.33
N SER A 600 -16.72 10.58 22.33
CA SER A 600 -16.87 11.60 23.37
C SER A 600 -15.97 11.39 24.60
N SER A 601 -15.13 10.34 24.63
CA SER A 601 -14.41 9.89 25.84
C SER A 601 -12.87 9.87 25.74
N GLY A 602 -12.23 10.82 25.02
CA GLY A 602 -10.75 10.94 24.97
C GLY A 602 -10.17 11.77 23.79
N TYR A 603 -8.87 11.60 23.50
CA TYR A 603 -8.05 12.45 22.61
C TYR A 603 -8.05 12.01 21.14
N TYR A 604 -8.79 12.66 20.23
CA TYR A 604 -8.98 12.10 18.87
C TYR A 604 -8.78 13.08 17.73
N GLY A 605 -7.74 12.88 16.94
CA GLY A 605 -7.51 13.63 15.72
C GLY A 605 -8.50 13.27 14.61
N GLY A 606 -9.20 14.26 14.05
CA GLY A 606 -10.19 14.03 12.99
C GLY A 606 -9.51 13.60 11.69
N GLY A 607 -8.47 14.33 11.29
CA GLY A 607 -7.59 13.95 10.20
C GLY A 607 -6.56 12.90 10.62
N MET A 608 -5.79 13.18 11.68
CA MET A 608 -4.70 12.28 12.13
C MET A 608 -4.52 12.28 13.65
N LEU A 609 -4.34 11.10 14.23
CA LEU A 609 -3.94 10.93 15.64
C LEU A 609 -2.58 10.25 15.74
N ASN A 610 -1.66 10.86 16.48
CA ASN A 610 -0.33 10.33 16.79
C ASN A 610 -0.20 10.09 18.30
N ASN A 611 0.17 8.86 18.68
CA ASN A 611 0.26 8.44 20.08
C ASN A 611 1.40 7.42 20.28
N ASP A 612 1.86 7.25 21.53
CA ASP A 612 2.87 6.26 21.96
C ASP A 612 4.14 6.28 21.08
N ASN A 613 4.98 7.32 21.18
CA ASN A 613 6.24 7.46 20.43
C ASN A 613 6.10 7.51 18.89
N SER A 614 4.95 7.92 18.38
CA SER A 614 4.70 8.14 16.94
C SER A 614 5.14 9.53 16.50
N ASN A 615 6.28 9.66 15.80
CA ASN A 615 6.84 10.96 15.37
C ASN A 615 6.86 11.06 13.84
N PRO A 616 5.70 11.17 13.17
CA PRO A 616 5.67 11.26 11.71
C PRO A 616 6.34 12.53 11.18
N HIS A 617 6.86 12.43 9.95
CA HIS A 617 7.44 13.54 9.21
C HIS A 617 6.52 13.93 8.06
N LEU A 618 6.00 15.17 8.10
CA LEU A 618 5.02 15.66 7.15
C LEU A 618 5.63 16.77 6.30
N THR A 619 5.56 16.62 4.99
CA THR A 619 6.01 17.62 4.02
C THR A 619 4.94 17.88 2.98
N ARG A 620 4.55 19.14 2.78
CA ARG A 620 3.49 19.52 1.82
C ARG A 620 2.18 18.76 2.07
N VAL A 621 1.73 18.77 3.33
CA VAL A 621 0.50 18.09 3.75
C VAL A 621 -0.61 19.10 4.01
N THR A 622 -1.83 18.80 3.57
CA THR A 622 -3.01 19.63 3.83
C THR A 622 -4.04 18.88 4.67
N PHE A 623 -4.35 19.40 5.85
CA PHE A 623 -5.49 18.98 6.67
C PHE A 623 -6.64 19.96 6.48
N SER A 624 -7.74 19.53 5.86
CA SER A 624 -8.88 20.43 5.63
C SER A 624 -10.25 19.86 5.99
N ARG A 625 -11.08 20.65 6.67
CA ARG A 625 -12.48 20.27 7.01
C ARG A 625 -12.62 18.96 7.77
N ASN A 626 -11.58 18.53 8.50
CA ASN A 626 -11.68 17.38 9.38
C ASN A 626 -12.37 17.79 10.68
N SER A 627 -13.08 16.86 11.30
CA SER A 627 -13.87 17.12 12.51
C SER A 627 -13.54 16.13 13.61
N ALA A 628 -13.38 16.59 14.85
CA ALA A 628 -13.23 15.69 15.99
C ALA A 628 -13.59 16.33 17.32
N TYR A 629 -13.33 15.61 18.42
CA TYR A 629 -13.38 16.21 19.75
C TYR A 629 -12.11 17.00 20.08
N ASN A 630 -10.91 16.46 19.83
CA ASN A 630 -9.63 17.14 20.12
C ASN A 630 -8.71 17.04 18.91
N GLY A 631 -8.28 18.15 18.31
CA GLY A 631 -7.40 18.10 17.15
C GLY A 631 -8.17 17.83 15.86
N GLY A 632 -8.96 18.81 15.39
CA GLY A 632 -9.81 18.61 14.20
C GLY A 632 -8.98 18.13 13.00
N GLY A 633 -7.88 18.84 12.71
CA GLY A 633 -6.87 18.38 11.76
C GLY A 633 -5.99 17.26 12.30
N MET A 634 -5.28 17.53 13.41
CA MET A 634 -4.36 16.56 14.01
C MET A 634 -4.34 16.62 15.54
N ALA A 635 -4.21 15.47 16.17
CA ALA A 635 -3.98 15.33 17.61
C ALA A 635 -2.66 14.61 17.88
N ASN A 636 -1.89 15.13 18.83
CA ASN A 636 -0.60 14.59 19.28
C ASN A 636 -0.67 14.33 20.78
N ASP A 637 -0.31 13.11 21.19
CA ASP A 637 -0.33 12.68 22.58
C ASP A 637 0.99 11.97 22.93
N TRP A 638 1.81 12.58 23.79
CA TRP A 638 3.15 12.11 24.15
C TRP A 638 4.11 11.91 22.96
N VAL A 639 4.05 12.81 21.96
CA VAL A 639 4.82 12.70 20.70
C VAL A 639 5.31 14.05 20.18
N ASN A 640 6.27 14.03 19.25
CA ASN A 640 6.93 15.23 18.71
C ASN A 640 7.09 15.14 17.18
N PRO A 641 6.00 15.25 16.39
CA PRO A 641 6.08 15.21 14.93
C PRO A 641 6.78 16.44 14.35
N ILE A 642 7.28 16.29 13.12
CA ILE A 642 7.91 17.37 12.34
C ILE A 642 7.02 17.72 11.16
N LEU A 643 6.67 19.01 11.04
CA LEU A 643 5.78 19.54 10.03
C LEU A 643 6.51 20.62 9.22
N THR A 644 6.62 20.41 7.92
CA THR A 644 7.20 21.35 6.96
C THR A 644 6.20 21.60 5.82
N ASP A 645 5.91 22.87 5.53
CA ASP A 645 4.98 23.27 4.47
C ASP A 645 3.57 22.64 4.64
N VAL A 646 3.04 22.69 5.86
CA VAL A 646 1.75 22.07 6.21
C VAL A 646 0.65 23.12 6.32
N THR A 647 -0.55 22.79 5.83
CA THR A 647 -1.74 23.66 5.96
C THR A 647 -2.84 22.97 6.75
N PHE A 648 -3.36 23.65 7.78
CA PHE A 648 -4.58 23.31 8.50
C PHE A 648 -5.66 24.33 8.15
N SER A 649 -6.72 23.91 7.46
CA SER A 649 -7.80 24.83 7.10
C SER A 649 -9.22 24.32 7.30
N GLY A 650 -10.06 25.13 7.95
CA GLY A 650 -11.48 24.82 8.11
C GLY A 650 -11.76 23.59 8.98
N ASN A 651 -10.79 23.14 9.79
CA ASN A 651 -10.98 21.98 10.66
C ASN A 651 -11.79 22.37 11.91
N LEU A 652 -12.56 21.43 12.45
CA LEU A 652 -13.50 21.63 13.55
C LEU A 652 -13.17 20.72 14.73
N ALA A 653 -13.11 21.27 15.94
CA ALA A 653 -12.95 20.49 17.16
C ALA A 653 -13.70 21.06 18.36
N THR A 654 -13.71 20.33 19.48
CA THR A 654 -13.94 20.95 20.80
C THR A 654 -12.68 21.69 21.22
N ASN A 655 -11.50 21.06 21.15
CA ASN A 655 -10.23 21.73 21.45
C ASN A 655 -9.20 21.49 20.35
N GLY A 656 -8.41 22.51 20.01
CA GLY A 656 -7.42 22.43 18.94
C GLY A 656 -8.06 22.22 17.58
N GLY A 657 -8.72 23.24 17.02
CA GLY A 657 -9.41 23.10 15.73
C GLY A 657 -8.46 22.61 14.63
N GLY A 658 -7.29 23.22 14.51
CA GLY A 658 -6.20 22.71 13.67
C GLY A 658 -5.42 21.57 14.34
N ILE A 659 -4.67 21.88 15.40
CA ILE A 659 -3.86 20.91 16.16
C ILE A 659 -4.22 20.93 17.66
N PHE A 660 -4.27 19.75 18.27
CA PHE A 660 -4.24 19.56 19.71
C PHE A 660 -2.97 18.83 20.14
N ASN A 661 -2.18 19.42 21.04
CA ASN A 661 -0.97 18.84 21.61
C ASN A 661 -1.17 18.55 23.09
N ASN A 662 -1.05 17.28 23.47
CA ASN A 662 -1.07 16.80 24.84
C ASN A 662 0.29 16.18 25.20
N HIS A 663 0.98 16.75 26.19
CA HIS A 663 2.35 16.39 26.56
C HIS A 663 3.29 16.23 25.34
N SER A 664 3.17 17.14 24.37
CA SER A 664 3.74 17.00 23.02
C SER A 664 4.39 18.29 22.53
N ASN A 665 5.53 18.17 21.84
CA ASN A 665 6.35 19.31 21.38
C ASN A 665 6.63 19.21 19.87
N PRO A 666 5.62 19.34 19.00
CA PRO A 666 5.85 19.32 17.57
C PRO A 666 6.72 20.50 17.10
N THR A 667 7.49 20.28 16.03
CA THR A 667 8.26 21.33 15.35
C THR A 667 7.58 21.72 14.05
N LEU A 668 7.26 23.01 13.90
CA LEU A 668 6.51 23.54 12.77
C LEU A 668 7.35 24.56 12.02
N THR A 669 7.58 24.30 10.74
CA THR A 669 8.23 25.22 9.81
C THR A 669 7.33 25.46 8.61
N ASN A 670 7.08 26.73 8.26
CA ASN A 670 6.24 27.11 7.13
C ASN A 670 4.82 26.53 7.22
N VAL A 671 4.13 26.76 8.34
CA VAL A 671 2.80 26.18 8.61
C VAL A 671 1.71 27.24 8.59
N ILE A 672 0.57 26.91 7.99
CA ILE A 672 -0.60 27.80 7.89
C ILE A 672 -1.78 27.20 8.66
N PHE A 673 -2.34 27.97 9.59
CA PHE A 673 -3.62 27.71 10.26
C PHE A 673 -4.65 28.74 9.80
N SER A 674 -5.61 28.33 8.98
CA SER A 674 -6.62 29.23 8.41
C SER A 674 -8.07 28.77 8.66
N GLY A 675 -8.87 29.57 9.35
CA GLY A 675 -10.31 29.32 9.47
C GLY A 675 -10.66 28.05 10.27
N ASN A 676 -9.77 27.58 11.15
CA ASN A 676 -10.06 26.43 12.01
C ASN A 676 -10.90 26.89 13.22
N SER A 677 -11.78 26.01 13.72
CA SER A 677 -12.71 26.36 14.78
C SER A 677 -12.69 25.33 15.91
N ALA A 678 -12.62 25.83 17.15
CA ALA A 678 -12.79 25.06 18.38
C ALA A 678 -14.02 25.58 19.16
N THR A 679 -14.80 24.70 19.78
CA THR A 679 -15.87 25.14 20.71
C THR A 679 -15.38 25.34 22.14
N GLY A 680 -14.11 25.03 22.43
CA GLY A 680 -13.41 25.20 23.70
C GLY A 680 -12.13 26.03 23.52
N SER A 681 -10.95 25.41 23.60
CA SER A 681 -9.65 26.10 23.54
C SER A 681 -8.92 25.89 22.20
N GLY A 682 -8.23 26.93 21.71
CA GLY A 682 -7.27 26.85 20.60
C GLY A 682 -7.92 26.61 19.23
N GLY A 683 -8.38 27.66 18.56
CA GLY A 683 -9.01 27.53 17.25
C GLY A 683 -8.03 27.01 16.20
N GLY A 684 -6.84 27.59 16.14
CA GLY A 684 -5.72 27.08 15.34
C GLY A 684 -4.97 25.96 16.06
N MET A 685 -4.48 26.23 17.28
CA MET A 685 -3.68 25.27 18.05
C MET A 685 -4.02 25.32 19.54
N TYR A 686 -4.10 24.16 20.19
CA TYR A 686 -4.20 24.06 21.64
C TYR A 686 -3.06 23.21 22.21
N ASN A 687 -2.29 23.79 23.14
CA ASN A 687 -1.21 23.14 23.85
C ASN A 687 -1.61 22.92 25.31
N TYR A 688 -1.66 21.66 25.73
CA TYR A 688 -2.16 21.24 27.03
C TYR A 688 -1.28 20.14 27.64
N GLY A 689 -1.25 20.06 28.97
CA GLY A 689 -0.44 19.07 29.69
C GLY A 689 0.99 19.55 29.94
N ALA A 690 1.65 18.92 30.92
CA ALA A 690 2.89 19.41 31.49
C ALA A 690 3.98 19.58 30.41
N ASN A 691 4.33 20.84 30.13
CA ASN A 691 5.36 21.28 29.18
C ASN A 691 5.09 21.00 27.70
N SER A 692 3.84 20.99 27.20
CA SER A 692 3.58 20.97 25.75
C SER A 692 4.00 22.28 25.07
N SER A 693 5.25 22.38 24.67
CA SER A 693 5.92 23.62 24.27
C SER A 693 6.44 23.51 22.83
N PRO A 694 5.56 23.56 21.82
CA PRO A 694 5.98 23.46 20.42
C PRO A 694 6.88 24.62 19.99
N THR A 695 7.69 24.36 18.96
CA THR A 695 8.54 25.37 18.31
C THR A 695 7.99 25.71 16.93
N LEU A 696 7.77 27.00 16.69
CA LEU A 696 7.14 27.51 15.48
C LEU A 696 8.06 28.51 14.79
N THR A 697 8.34 28.26 13.51
CA THR A 697 9.10 29.16 12.63
C THR A 697 8.32 29.40 11.35
N ASN A 698 8.15 30.66 10.93
CA ASN A 698 7.38 31.04 9.74
C ASN A 698 5.95 30.47 9.76
N VAL A 699 5.21 30.74 10.83
CA VAL A 699 3.85 30.20 11.00
C VAL A 699 2.81 31.30 10.96
N THR A 700 1.67 31.03 10.32
CA THR A 700 0.56 31.97 10.22
C THR A 700 -0.70 31.40 10.85
N PHE A 701 -1.34 32.15 11.75
CA PHE A 701 -2.66 31.89 12.30
C PHE A 701 -3.63 32.96 11.83
N SER A 702 -4.54 32.59 10.92
CA SER A 702 -5.51 33.52 10.33
C SER A 702 -6.95 33.04 10.46
N GLY A 703 -7.85 33.93 10.89
CA GLY A 703 -9.30 33.66 10.88
C GLY A 703 -9.77 32.48 11.73
N ASN A 704 -8.96 32.00 12.70
CA ASN A 704 -9.33 30.86 13.54
C ASN A 704 -10.24 31.31 14.70
N SER A 705 -11.12 30.43 15.17
CA SER A 705 -12.10 30.77 16.21
C SER A 705 -12.16 29.78 17.39
N ALA A 706 -12.28 30.29 18.62
CA ALA A 706 -12.43 29.48 19.84
C ALA A 706 -13.22 30.19 20.95
N ILE A 707 -13.45 29.54 22.10
CA ILE A 707 -13.83 30.24 23.33
C ILE A 707 -12.58 30.88 23.96
N TYR A 708 -11.49 30.10 24.08
CA TYR A 708 -10.20 30.55 24.61
C TYR A 708 -9.12 30.41 23.54
N GLY A 709 -8.37 31.48 23.24
CA GLY A 709 -7.25 31.39 22.30
C GLY A 709 -7.70 31.13 20.86
N GLY A 710 -8.22 32.14 20.17
CA GLY A 710 -8.73 31.98 18.80
C GLY A 710 -7.65 31.44 17.85
N GLY A 711 -6.46 32.03 17.88
CA GLY A 711 -5.29 31.50 17.19
C GLY A 711 -4.65 30.34 17.96
N MET A 712 -4.25 30.59 19.21
CA MET A 712 -3.55 29.63 20.05
C MET A 712 -3.98 29.71 21.52
N ALA A 713 -4.13 28.55 22.18
CA ALA A 713 -4.27 28.45 23.63
C ALA A 713 -3.14 27.61 24.22
N ASN A 714 -2.58 28.04 25.35
CA ASN A 714 -1.50 27.39 26.07
C ASN A 714 -1.88 27.26 27.55
N GLU A 715 -1.95 26.02 28.04
CA GLU A 715 -2.40 25.72 29.41
C GLU A 715 -1.43 24.76 30.13
N ASP A 716 -1.41 24.80 31.46
CA ASP A 716 -0.69 23.87 32.34
C ASP A 716 0.84 23.78 32.13
N GLY A 717 1.52 24.93 32.07
CA GLY A 717 2.98 25.01 31.93
C GLY A 717 3.47 24.93 30.48
N SER A 718 2.56 24.81 29.51
CA SER A 718 2.85 24.75 28.08
C SER A 718 3.39 26.08 27.56
N SER A 719 4.69 26.17 27.25
CA SER A 719 5.36 27.45 26.98
C SER A 719 6.04 27.45 25.60
N PRO A 720 5.28 27.57 24.50
CA PRO A 720 5.83 27.48 23.15
C PRO A 720 6.81 28.61 22.82
N THR A 721 7.69 28.34 21.84
CA THR A 721 8.64 29.31 21.28
C THR A 721 8.24 29.65 19.85
N LEU A 722 8.06 30.94 19.58
CA LEU A 722 7.57 31.48 18.32
C LEU A 722 8.61 32.44 17.74
N THR A 723 9.10 32.12 16.54
CA THR A 723 10.00 32.96 15.75
C THR A 723 9.36 33.24 14.41
N ASN A 724 9.23 34.52 14.03
CA ASN A 724 8.67 34.90 12.73
C ASN A 724 7.25 34.33 12.52
N VAL A 725 6.33 34.66 13.44
CA VAL A 725 4.95 34.14 13.44
C VAL A 725 3.96 35.30 13.28
N THR A 726 2.86 35.08 12.58
CA THR A 726 1.80 36.08 12.39
C THR A 726 0.44 35.57 12.85
N PHE A 727 -0.23 36.32 13.74
CA PHE A 727 -1.62 36.11 14.16
C PHE A 727 -2.50 37.24 13.65
N SER A 728 -3.50 36.94 12.81
CA SER A 728 -4.44 37.96 12.34
C SER A 728 -5.87 37.48 12.17
N GLY A 729 -6.85 38.31 12.52
CA GLY A 729 -8.27 38.01 12.31
C GLY A 729 -8.81 36.82 13.13
N ASN A 730 -8.08 36.35 14.15
CA ASN A 730 -8.54 35.26 15.01
C ASN A 730 -9.55 35.77 16.05
N SER A 731 -10.56 34.95 16.36
CA SER A 731 -11.70 35.33 17.19
C SER A 731 -11.87 34.42 18.40
N ALA A 732 -12.02 35.00 19.59
CA ALA A 732 -12.37 34.27 20.80
C ALA A 732 -13.13 35.11 21.82
N ASN A 733 -13.82 34.43 22.74
CA ASN A 733 -14.43 35.10 23.89
C ASN A 733 -13.35 35.62 24.85
N VAL A 734 -12.20 34.95 24.90
CA VAL A 734 -11.08 35.22 25.81
C VAL A 734 -9.77 35.00 25.05
N GLY A 735 -8.96 36.05 24.85
CA GLY A 735 -7.68 36.01 24.12
C GLY A 735 -7.81 35.59 22.65
N GLY A 736 -8.12 36.52 21.75
CA GLY A 736 -8.35 36.20 20.33
C GLY A 736 -7.11 35.68 19.62
N GLY A 737 -5.94 36.29 19.85
CA GLY A 737 -4.67 35.82 19.30
C GLY A 737 -4.15 34.62 20.09
N ILE A 738 -3.61 34.91 21.29
CA ILE A 738 -3.02 33.92 22.20
C ILE A 738 -3.67 34.01 23.58
N TYR A 739 -4.04 32.87 24.16
CA TYR A 739 -4.46 32.72 25.55
C TYR A 739 -3.46 31.85 26.33
N ASN A 740 -2.94 32.35 27.44
CA ASN A 740 -1.98 31.64 28.31
C ASN A 740 -2.56 31.46 29.71
N TYR A 741 -2.49 30.24 30.22
CA TYR A 741 -2.92 29.83 31.58
C TYR A 741 -1.82 29.00 32.24
N TYR A 742 -1.28 29.45 33.38
CA TYR A 742 -0.06 28.90 33.99
C TYR A 742 1.09 28.66 32.99
N SER A 743 1.23 29.51 31.98
CA SER A 743 2.09 29.27 30.81
C SER A 743 2.84 30.53 30.38
N SER A 744 4.08 30.38 29.91
CA SER A 744 4.99 31.50 29.70
C SER A 744 5.71 31.43 28.35
N PRO A 745 5.01 31.63 27.22
CA PRO A 745 5.59 31.50 25.88
C PRO A 745 6.63 32.60 25.58
N THR A 746 7.53 32.31 24.65
CA THR A 746 8.53 33.26 24.13
C THR A 746 8.24 33.62 22.68
N LEU A 747 8.17 34.92 22.39
CA LEU A 747 7.81 35.47 21.09
C LEU A 747 8.90 36.42 20.59
N THR A 748 9.45 36.13 19.41
CA THR A 748 10.45 36.96 18.72
C THR A 748 10.07 37.13 17.26
N ASN A 749 10.18 38.35 16.71
CA ASN A 749 9.76 38.65 15.34
C ASN A 749 8.29 38.28 15.09
N VAL A 750 7.39 38.52 16.05
CA VAL A 750 5.97 38.11 15.94
C VAL A 750 5.08 39.31 15.60
N ILE A 751 4.10 39.11 14.73
CA ILE A 751 3.00 40.07 14.52
C ILE A 751 1.71 39.53 15.15
N LEU A 752 1.07 40.32 16.01
CA LEU A 752 -0.30 40.08 16.49
C LEU A 752 -1.18 41.29 16.19
N TRP A 753 -2.06 41.15 15.19
CA TRP A 753 -2.89 42.26 14.73
C TRP A 753 -4.28 41.84 14.24
N GLY A 754 -5.30 42.49 14.78
CA GLY A 754 -6.68 42.34 14.30
C GLY A 754 -7.38 41.12 14.89
N ASN A 755 -6.92 40.63 16.04
CA ASN A 755 -7.59 39.55 16.76
C ASN A 755 -8.66 40.12 17.72
N SER A 756 -9.74 39.37 17.97
CA SER A 756 -10.84 39.86 18.82
C SER A 756 -10.45 39.86 20.31
N ARG A 757 -11.03 40.76 21.11
CA ARG A 757 -10.74 40.93 22.55
C ARG A 757 -9.29 41.36 22.79
N SER A 758 -8.36 40.41 22.94
CA SER A 758 -6.94 40.66 23.25
C SER A 758 -6.03 39.91 22.28
N GLU A 759 -4.94 40.55 21.89
CA GLU A 759 -3.89 39.95 21.06
C GLU A 759 -3.16 38.84 21.82
N VAL A 760 -2.75 39.12 23.07
CA VAL A 760 -2.24 38.14 24.03
C VAL A 760 -2.96 38.35 25.36
N LEU A 761 -3.38 37.27 26.00
CA LEU A 761 -3.94 37.30 27.34
C LEU A 761 -3.19 36.31 28.25
N ASN A 762 -2.53 36.85 29.28
CA ASN A 762 -1.88 36.07 30.33
C ASN A 762 -2.79 35.99 31.56
N TYR A 763 -3.10 34.77 32.00
CA TYR A 763 -3.97 34.51 33.15
C TYR A 763 -3.31 33.56 34.15
N LEU A 764 -3.60 33.73 35.46
CA LEU A 764 -3.06 32.98 36.61
C LEU A 764 -1.57 32.60 36.49
N ASN A 765 -0.67 33.47 36.94
CA ASN A 765 0.79 33.28 36.96
C ASN A 765 1.44 32.97 35.58
N SER A 766 0.77 33.32 34.48
CA SER A 766 1.35 33.29 33.13
C SER A 766 2.18 34.55 32.86
N THR A 767 3.30 34.42 32.14
CA THR A 767 4.10 35.56 31.70
C THR A 767 4.71 35.29 30.34
N SER A 768 4.16 35.89 29.28
CA SER A 768 4.78 35.86 27.95
C SER A 768 6.00 36.78 27.88
N THR A 769 7.11 36.29 27.34
CA THR A 769 8.31 37.09 27.04
C THR A 769 8.31 37.46 25.57
N ILE A 770 8.36 38.75 25.24
CA ILE A 770 8.14 39.25 23.89
C ILE A 770 9.23 40.25 23.51
N SER A 771 9.85 40.09 22.35
CA SER A 771 10.83 41.04 21.81
C SER A 771 10.71 41.14 20.29
N TYR A 772 11.20 42.25 19.71
CA TYR A 772 11.23 42.48 18.26
C TYR A 772 9.89 42.15 17.59
N SER A 773 8.77 42.60 18.17
CA SER A 773 7.43 42.16 17.79
C SER A 773 6.47 43.33 17.65
N LEU A 774 5.47 43.18 16.78
CA LEU A 774 4.45 44.17 16.49
C LEU A 774 3.10 43.71 17.05
N ILE A 775 2.58 44.44 18.03
CA ILE A 775 1.36 44.06 18.77
C ILE A 775 0.36 45.21 18.82
N ARG A 776 -0.89 44.92 18.44
CA ARG A 776 -1.97 45.91 18.59
C ARG A 776 -2.26 46.20 20.06
N GLY A 777 -2.27 47.49 20.43
CA GLY A 777 -2.74 47.93 21.75
C GLY A 777 -1.67 47.98 22.85
N GLY A 778 -0.39 47.79 22.51
CA GLY A 778 0.71 47.92 23.47
C GLY A 778 1.25 46.58 23.97
N CYS A 779 2.21 46.67 24.91
CA CYS A 779 2.71 45.50 25.61
C CYS A 779 1.55 44.82 26.40
N PRO A 780 1.28 43.51 26.19
CA PRO A 780 0.19 42.83 26.86
C PRO A 780 0.31 42.86 28.39
N SER A 781 -0.83 42.92 29.09
CA SER A 781 -0.84 42.85 30.56
C SER A 781 -0.22 41.52 31.04
N GLY A 782 0.67 41.60 32.03
CA GLY A 782 1.39 40.43 32.56
C GLY A 782 2.48 39.87 31.63
N ALA A 783 2.83 40.55 30.54
CA ALA A 783 3.96 40.19 29.69
C ALA A 783 5.24 40.93 30.10
N THR A 784 6.39 40.34 29.76
CA THR A 784 7.69 41.03 29.76
C THR A 784 8.03 41.40 28.32
N CYS A 785 7.88 42.67 27.96
CA CYS A 785 8.25 43.17 26.64
C CYS A 785 9.65 43.78 26.67
N GLY A 786 10.54 43.26 25.83
CA GLY A 786 11.92 43.71 25.66
C GLY A 786 12.09 44.73 24.53
N ASP A 787 13.27 44.72 23.92
CA ASP A 787 13.63 45.63 22.84
C ASP A 787 12.84 45.38 21.55
N GLY A 788 12.82 46.36 20.65
CA GLY A 788 12.28 46.22 19.29
C GLY A 788 10.75 46.12 19.20
N MET A 789 10.01 46.58 20.21
CA MET A 789 8.54 46.48 20.20
C MET A 789 7.87 47.60 19.40
N LEU A 790 6.91 47.22 18.55
CA LEU A 790 6.10 48.13 17.74
C LEU A 790 4.60 48.00 18.05
N TYR A 791 3.89 49.12 18.01
CA TYR A 791 2.46 49.21 18.36
C TYR A 791 1.64 49.97 17.30
N VAL A 792 2.02 49.77 16.05
CA VAL A 792 1.48 50.46 14.87
C VAL A 792 0.92 49.42 13.91
N ASP A 793 0.02 49.82 13.01
CA ASP A 793 -0.58 48.90 12.03
C ASP A 793 0.51 48.25 11.15
N PRO A 794 0.56 46.91 11.01
CA PRO A 794 1.54 46.23 10.18
C PRO A 794 1.31 46.45 8.68
N LEU A 795 0.21 47.09 8.28
CA LEU A 795 -0.11 47.40 6.88
C LEU A 795 -0.08 46.17 5.99
N PHE A 796 -0.76 45.09 6.37
CA PHE A 796 -0.87 43.89 5.53
C PHE A 796 -1.49 44.22 4.16
N VAL A 797 -1.06 43.49 3.12
CA VAL A 797 -1.56 43.68 1.75
C VAL A 797 -3.09 43.49 1.66
N ASP A 798 -3.61 42.40 2.21
CA ASP A 798 -5.06 42.13 2.26
C ASP A 798 -5.41 41.12 3.37
N ALA A 799 -5.35 41.59 4.61
CA ALA A 799 -5.64 40.77 5.78
C ALA A 799 -7.07 40.19 5.77
N ALA A 800 -8.03 40.89 5.15
CA ALA A 800 -9.44 40.46 5.13
C ALA A 800 -9.65 39.17 4.33
N ASN A 801 -8.80 38.90 3.32
CA ASN A 801 -8.82 37.68 2.54
C ASN A 801 -7.65 36.73 2.87
N GLY A 802 -6.97 36.95 4.00
CA GLY A 802 -5.89 36.07 4.49
C GLY A 802 -4.52 36.32 3.86
N ASN A 803 -4.34 37.38 3.07
CA ASN A 803 -3.03 37.77 2.56
C ASN A 803 -2.31 38.65 3.59
N LEU A 804 -1.45 38.00 4.38
CA LEU A 804 -0.73 38.60 5.51
C LEU A 804 0.71 38.98 5.18
N ARG A 805 1.04 39.11 3.89
CA ARG A 805 2.28 39.75 3.46
C ARG A 805 2.31 41.21 3.90
N LEU A 806 3.50 41.70 4.20
CA LEU A 806 3.72 43.09 4.56
C LEU A 806 3.50 43.98 3.34
N GLY A 807 2.59 44.94 3.49
CA GLY A 807 2.38 45.96 2.48
C GLY A 807 3.51 46.97 2.48
N PHE A 808 3.56 47.75 1.42
CA PHE A 808 4.60 48.76 1.24
C PHE A 808 4.60 49.81 2.36
N GLY A 809 5.78 50.10 2.91
CA GLY A 809 5.96 51.02 4.04
C GLY A 809 5.49 50.44 5.37
N SER A 810 5.28 49.12 5.44
CA SER A 810 4.97 48.44 6.68
C SER A 810 6.03 48.77 7.74
N PRO A 811 5.63 49.12 8.96
CA PRO A 811 6.56 49.31 10.06
C PRO A 811 7.20 47.98 10.54
N ALA A 812 6.71 46.82 10.09
CA ALA A 812 7.30 45.53 10.40
C ALA A 812 8.48 45.14 9.48
N MET A 813 8.67 45.89 8.39
CA MET A 813 9.77 45.74 7.43
C MET A 813 11.10 46.19 8.05
N ASP A 814 12.14 45.36 7.93
CA ASP A 814 13.48 45.50 8.50
C ASP A 814 13.52 45.84 10.00
N ALA A 815 12.47 45.47 10.74
CA ALA A 815 12.27 45.93 12.11
C ALA A 815 12.49 44.83 13.17
N GLY A 816 12.67 43.58 12.76
CA GLY A 816 12.92 42.45 13.63
C GLY A 816 14.38 42.34 14.09
N THR A 817 14.73 41.15 14.59
CA THR A 817 16.12 40.77 14.90
C THR A 817 16.59 39.66 13.96
N ASN A 818 17.87 39.70 13.59
CA ASN A 818 18.53 38.65 12.82
C ASN A 818 18.92 37.42 13.68
N THR A 819 18.77 37.51 15.00
CA THR A 819 19.00 36.36 15.90
C THR A 819 17.97 35.27 15.62
N ASP A 820 18.44 34.05 15.37
CA ASP A 820 17.63 32.87 15.06
C ASP A 820 16.68 33.05 13.86
N CYS A 821 17.01 33.98 12.98
CA CYS A 821 16.21 34.28 11.83
C CYS A 821 16.39 33.22 10.72
N PRO A 822 15.30 32.62 10.21
CA PRO A 822 15.37 31.56 9.21
C PRO A 822 15.88 32.07 7.86
N THR A 823 16.51 31.21 7.07
CA THR A 823 17.11 31.57 5.76
C THR A 823 16.10 31.91 4.68
N THR A 824 14.84 31.48 4.86
CA THR A 824 13.71 31.85 3.99
C THR A 824 12.46 32.11 4.83
N ASP A 825 11.50 32.82 4.28
CA ASP A 825 10.18 33.06 4.87
C ASP A 825 9.14 31.98 4.48
N LEU A 826 7.87 32.19 4.82
CA LEU A 826 6.75 31.31 4.47
C LEU A 826 6.49 31.19 2.95
N ASP A 827 6.88 32.19 2.17
CA ASP A 827 6.77 32.17 0.71
C ASP A 827 7.99 31.56 0.01
N GLY A 828 9.05 31.27 0.77
CA GLY A 828 10.32 30.78 0.25
C GLY A 828 11.26 31.92 -0.20
N LEU A 829 10.93 33.18 0.13
CA LEU A 829 11.79 34.34 -0.14
C LEU A 829 13.02 34.30 0.78
N PRO A 830 14.22 34.68 0.28
CA PRO A 830 15.42 34.81 1.12
C PRO A 830 15.21 35.75 2.29
N ARG A 831 15.78 35.41 3.44
CA ARG A 831 15.69 36.18 4.67
C ARG A 831 17.04 36.18 5.43
N PRO A 832 17.48 37.31 6.01
CA PRO A 832 16.91 38.65 5.88
C PRO A 832 17.06 39.24 4.48
N ALA A 833 16.04 39.99 4.03
CA ALA A 833 16.12 40.90 2.89
C ALA A 833 16.36 42.35 3.37
N ASP A 834 16.76 43.26 2.46
CA ASP A 834 16.80 44.71 2.73
C ASP A 834 15.53 45.32 2.09
N GLY A 835 14.44 45.28 2.85
CA GLY A 835 13.10 45.67 2.38
C GLY A 835 12.94 47.17 2.21
N ASP A 836 13.65 47.97 3.00
CA ASP A 836 13.61 49.44 3.03
C ASP A 836 14.71 50.13 2.21
N ALA A 837 15.65 49.34 1.67
CA ALA A 837 16.82 49.74 0.88
C ALA A 837 17.77 50.71 1.59
N ASN A 838 17.89 50.62 2.92
CA ASN A 838 18.84 51.43 3.68
C ASN A 838 20.28 50.89 3.63
N GLY A 839 20.49 49.72 3.01
CA GLY A 839 21.78 49.04 2.88
C GLY A 839 22.07 48.01 3.97
N THR A 840 21.12 47.73 4.87
CA THR A 840 21.23 46.76 5.96
C THR A 840 20.05 45.79 5.95
N ALA A 841 20.28 44.54 5.54
CA ALA A 841 19.25 43.51 5.59
C ALA A 841 18.95 43.11 7.05
N THR A 842 17.70 43.29 7.47
CA THR A 842 17.21 42.90 8.79
C THR A 842 15.94 42.10 8.64
N CYS A 843 15.76 41.06 9.45
CA CYS A 843 14.58 40.22 9.32
C CYS A 843 13.31 41.00 9.62
N ASP A 844 12.30 40.78 8.80
CA ASP A 844 10.99 41.35 9.06
C ASP A 844 10.32 40.67 10.24
N MET A 845 9.44 41.40 10.92
CA MET A 845 8.54 40.78 11.88
C MET A 845 7.47 39.97 11.13
N GLY A 846 7.12 38.81 11.66
CA GLY A 846 6.09 37.94 11.13
C GLY A 846 6.60 36.87 10.17
N ALA A 847 5.65 36.09 9.64
CA ALA A 847 5.92 34.89 8.85
C ALA A 847 6.37 35.17 7.41
N HIS A 848 6.14 36.38 6.91
CA HIS A 848 6.49 36.81 5.56
C HIS A 848 7.60 37.84 5.60
N GLU A 849 8.56 37.71 4.70
CA GLU A 849 9.54 38.75 4.39
C GLU A 849 8.97 39.64 3.29
N ALA A 850 9.17 40.93 3.40
CA ALA A 850 8.83 41.90 2.40
C ALA A 850 9.80 41.80 1.21
N GLY A 851 9.29 42.20 0.04
CA GLY A 851 10.07 42.23 -1.18
C GLY A 851 11.23 43.23 -1.15
N THR A 852 12.07 43.21 -2.18
CA THR A 852 13.26 44.06 -2.26
C THR A 852 12.93 45.44 -2.80
N MET A 853 13.49 46.48 -2.18
CA MET A 853 13.46 47.83 -2.71
C MET A 853 14.72 48.11 -3.56
N LEU A 854 14.53 48.50 -4.82
CA LEU A 854 15.59 48.80 -5.78
C LEU A 854 15.68 50.32 -5.96
N CYS A 855 16.73 50.95 -5.45
CA CYS A 855 16.92 52.41 -5.48
C CYS A 855 18.09 52.89 -6.37
N SER A 856 18.69 52.00 -7.18
CA SER A 856 19.80 52.35 -8.08
C SER A 856 19.54 51.87 -9.52
N SER A 857 19.96 52.68 -10.50
CA SER A 857 19.73 52.46 -11.94
C SER A 857 20.97 51.83 -12.61
N PRO A 858 20.83 50.82 -13.50
CA PRO A 858 19.57 50.14 -13.88
C PRO A 858 19.02 49.27 -12.76
N TYR A 859 17.70 49.33 -12.54
CA TYR A 859 17.00 48.60 -11.49
C TYR A 859 16.94 47.10 -11.81
N THR A 860 18.02 46.39 -11.48
CA THR A 860 18.14 44.98 -11.80
C THR A 860 17.65 44.18 -10.60
N PHE A 861 16.48 43.55 -10.72
CA PHE A 861 16.09 42.48 -9.81
C PHE A 861 16.83 41.22 -10.24
N ALA A 862 17.64 40.60 -9.37
CA ALA A 862 18.32 39.34 -9.66
C ALA A 862 18.00 38.28 -8.59
N GLY A 863 16.82 38.40 -7.98
CA GLY A 863 16.30 37.44 -7.01
C GLY A 863 15.91 36.11 -7.67
N GLN A 864 16.15 35.04 -6.91
CA GLN A 864 16.01 33.57 -7.09
C GLN A 864 15.33 32.92 -8.32
N SER A 865 14.52 33.59 -9.11
CA SER A 865 13.97 33.07 -10.36
C SER A 865 14.79 33.47 -11.61
N GLY A 866 15.79 34.36 -11.47
CA GLY A 866 16.67 34.82 -12.57
C GLY A 866 16.03 35.86 -13.48
N VAL A 867 14.93 36.48 -13.03
CA VAL A 867 14.14 37.46 -13.80
C VAL A 867 14.80 38.83 -13.67
N SER A 868 15.34 39.36 -14.77
CA SER A 868 15.94 40.70 -14.79
C SER A 868 14.97 41.76 -15.31
N LEU A 869 14.59 42.70 -14.46
CA LEU A 869 13.91 43.91 -14.92
C LEU A 869 14.95 44.91 -15.42
N GLU A 870 14.77 45.50 -16.61
CA GLU A 870 15.59 46.62 -17.07
C GLU A 870 14.70 47.83 -17.41
N ILE A 871 14.82 48.89 -16.61
CA ILE A 871 14.05 50.14 -16.81
C ILE A 871 14.98 51.17 -17.45
N THR A 872 14.67 51.57 -18.68
CA THR A 872 15.64 52.25 -19.57
C THR A 872 15.46 53.77 -19.69
N THR A 873 14.39 54.39 -19.17
CA THR A 873 14.22 55.86 -19.22
C THR A 873 13.64 56.47 -17.93
N GLN A 874 14.34 57.49 -17.42
CA GLN A 874 13.98 58.29 -16.24
C GLN A 874 12.77 59.20 -16.50
N GLY A 875 11.67 58.93 -15.79
CA GLY A 875 10.95 59.99 -15.06
C GLY A 875 11.53 60.15 -13.64
N ASN A 876 10.80 60.84 -12.74
CA ASN A 876 11.21 61.11 -11.34
C ASN A 876 11.09 59.89 -10.39
N LEU A 877 11.42 58.67 -10.84
CA LEU A 877 11.44 57.48 -9.98
C LEU A 877 12.68 57.53 -9.07
N ALA A 878 12.46 57.50 -7.76
CA ALA A 878 13.54 57.35 -6.78
C ALA A 878 13.88 55.86 -6.58
N CYS A 879 12.86 55.02 -6.38
CA CYS A 879 13.01 53.59 -6.11
C CYS A 879 11.85 52.76 -6.71
N LEU A 880 12.06 51.45 -6.83
CA LEU A 880 11.05 50.45 -7.22
C LEU A 880 10.93 49.40 -6.10
N TYR A 881 9.73 49.14 -5.62
CA TYR A 881 9.44 48.00 -4.75
C TYR A 881 9.02 46.80 -5.60
N VAL A 882 9.66 45.65 -5.42
CA VAL A 882 9.35 44.41 -6.13
C VAL A 882 9.12 43.29 -5.12
N ASP A 883 7.92 42.74 -5.13
CA ASP A 883 7.51 41.61 -4.30
C ASP A 883 7.05 40.45 -5.19
N GLU A 884 7.73 39.30 -5.08
CA GLU A 884 7.39 38.10 -5.85
C GLU A 884 6.29 37.34 -5.11
N MET A 885 5.12 37.19 -5.74
CA MET A 885 4.00 36.51 -5.10
C MET A 885 4.06 35.01 -5.43
N GLY A 886 4.24 34.18 -4.39
CA GLY A 886 4.17 32.72 -4.47
C GLY A 886 2.75 32.14 -4.53
N ILE A 887 1.71 32.96 -4.77
CA ILE A 887 0.29 32.56 -4.89
C ILE A 887 -0.39 33.27 -6.05
N ASN A 888 -1.50 32.71 -6.56
CA ASN A 888 -2.33 33.33 -7.59
C ASN A 888 -2.76 34.74 -7.23
N HIS A 889 -2.56 35.69 -8.16
CA HIS A 889 -3.11 37.02 -8.00
C HIS A 889 -4.66 36.94 -7.93
N PRO A 890 -5.34 37.59 -6.96
CA PRO A 890 -6.78 37.46 -6.73
C PRO A 890 -7.66 37.76 -7.96
N ASN A 891 -7.13 38.58 -8.87
CA ASN A 891 -7.81 39.00 -10.09
C ASN A 891 -7.37 38.24 -11.35
N ALA A 892 -6.50 37.23 -11.24
CA ALA A 892 -6.00 36.45 -12.39
C ALA A 892 -7.12 35.58 -13.01
N THR A 893 -7.28 35.66 -14.33
CA THR A 893 -8.17 34.79 -15.10
C THR A 893 -7.61 33.36 -15.14
N THR A 894 -8.45 32.36 -15.40
CA THR A 894 -8.07 30.93 -15.37
C THR A 894 -6.87 30.57 -16.25
N GLY A 895 -6.57 31.30 -17.33
CA GLY A 895 -5.36 31.11 -18.13
C GLY A 895 -4.09 31.68 -17.48
N LEU A 896 -4.19 32.77 -16.73
CA LEU A 896 -3.05 33.42 -16.07
C LEU A 896 -2.68 32.79 -14.72
N GLN A 897 -3.58 31.95 -14.17
CA GLN A 897 -3.44 31.26 -12.88
C GLN A 897 -2.27 30.27 -12.76
N THR A 898 -1.55 29.99 -13.85
CA THR A 898 -0.35 29.13 -13.84
C THR A 898 0.96 29.93 -13.94
N GLY A 899 0.89 31.27 -13.94
CA GLY A 899 2.05 32.16 -14.03
C GLY A 899 2.72 32.48 -12.69
N ARG A 900 3.91 33.10 -12.74
CA ARG A 900 4.49 33.82 -11.60
C ARG A 900 4.03 35.27 -11.61
N TYR A 901 3.89 35.85 -10.42
CA TYR A 901 3.36 37.19 -10.24
C TYR A 901 4.37 38.06 -9.49
N TRP A 902 4.46 39.31 -9.90
CA TRP A 902 5.24 40.32 -9.20
C TRP A 902 4.34 41.51 -8.92
N LEU A 903 4.28 41.89 -7.66
CA LEU A 903 3.77 43.20 -7.28
C LEU A 903 4.92 44.19 -7.47
N MET A 904 4.79 45.09 -8.46
CA MET A 904 5.79 46.12 -8.72
C MET A 904 5.19 47.51 -8.51
N ARG A 905 5.81 48.32 -7.65
CA ARG A 905 5.35 49.68 -7.35
C ARG A 905 6.49 50.69 -7.47
N GLY A 906 6.27 51.74 -8.25
CA GLY A 906 7.21 52.86 -8.40
C GLY A 906 7.03 53.91 -7.30
N LEU A 907 8.12 54.50 -6.80
CA LEU A 907 8.08 55.43 -5.66
C LEU A 907 8.63 56.82 -6.00
N GLN A 908 7.91 57.85 -5.53
CA GLN A 908 8.42 59.22 -5.35
C GLN A 908 8.90 59.41 -3.90
N SER A 909 9.65 60.49 -3.63
CA SER A 909 10.37 60.84 -2.39
C SER A 909 9.61 60.78 -1.06
N ASP A 910 8.31 60.45 -1.07
CA ASP A 910 7.41 60.36 0.07
C ASP A 910 6.83 58.95 0.33
N LYS A 911 7.40 57.90 -0.30
CA LYS A 911 7.03 56.49 -0.04
C LYS A 911 5.51 56.25 -0.05
N GLN A 912 4.76 56.63 -1.10
CA GLN A 912 3.45 56.04 -1.49
C GLN A 912 2.75 56.69 -2.72
N THR A 913 3.47 57.24 -3.70
CA THR A 913 2.85 57.80 -4.91
C THR A 913 3.27 57.05 -6.17
N ASP A 914 2.30 56.51 -6.91
CA ASP A 914 2.52 55.83 -8.20
C ASP A 914 3.20 56.81 -9.16
N ALA A 915 4.47 56.56 -9.46
CA ALA A 915 5.17 57.33 -10.48
C ALA A 915 4.55 57.00 -11.87
N THR A 916 4.21 58.03 -12.66
CA THR A 916 3.66 57.89 -14.02
C THR A 916 4.64 58.33 -15.11
N GLY A 917 4.52 57.78 -16.34
CA GLY A 917 5.25 58.27 -17.53
C GLY A 917 6.54 57.52 -17.90
N PHE A 918 6.66 56.23 -17.55
CA PHE A 918 7.86 55.43 -17.76
C PHE A 918 7.76 54.53 -18.99
N THR A 919 8.84 53.80 -19.30
CA THR A 919 8.83 52.65 -20.21
C THR A 919 9.61 51.52 -19.55
N VAL A 920 8.93 50.40 -19.30
CA VAL A 920 9.53 49.19 -18.72
C VAL A 920 9.84 48.22 -19.86
N ASN A 921 11.04 47.64 -19.85
CA ASN A 921 11.37 46.45 -20.63
C ASN A 921 11.58 45.29 -19.66
N LEU A 922 10.72 44.28 -19.73
CA LEU A 922 10.88 43.06 -18.94
C LEU A 922 11.72 42.03 -19.71
N THR A 923 12.74 41.45 -19.08
CA THR A 923 13.52 40.35 -19.65
C THR A 923 13.52 39.17 -18.68
N LEU A 924 13.07 38.00 -19.15
CA LEU A 924 12.92 36.80 -18.33
C LEU A 924 14.20 35.93 -18.31
N PRO A 925 14.33 34.97 -17.36
CA PRO A 925 15.54 34.20 -17.10
C PRO A 925 15.89 33.18 -18.19
N THR A 926 17.16 32.75 -18.20
CA THR A 926 17.75 31.80 -19.15
C THR A 926 17.22 30.35 -19.09
N THR A 927 16.36 30.02 -18.13
CA THR A 927 15.74 28.68 -17.96
C THR A 927 14.33 28.59 -18.52
N PHE A 928 13.78 29.69 -19.04
CA PHE A 928 12.45 29.75 -19.65
C PHE A 928 12.58 29.61 -21.17
N THR A 929 11.84 28.69 -21.79
CA THR A 929 11.76 28.57 -23.26
C THR A 929 10.39 29.09 -23.71
N PRO A 930 10.27 30.37 -24.07
CA PRO A 930 8.98 30.95 -24.44
C PRO A 930 8.45 30.44 -25.77
N ASP A 931 7.13 30.32 -25.89
CA ASP A 931 6.44 30.17 -27.17
C ASP A 931 5.61 31.43 -27.51
N ASP A 932 4.96 31.43 -28.68
CA ASP A 932 4.17 32.56 -29.19
C ASP A 932 2.88 32.82 -28.38
N LYS A 933 2.56 31.98 -27.39
CA LYS A 933 1.39 32.10 -26.52
C LYS A 933 1.72 32.77 -25.18
N ASP A 934 3.00 32.90 -24.84
CA ASP A 934 3.44 33.56 -23.61
C ASP A 934 3.30 35.08 -23.68
N LYS A 935 2.76 35.68 -22.61
CA LYS A 935 2.52 37.12 -22.51
C LYS A 935 2.97 37.69 -21.17
N VAL A 936 3.39 38.95 -21.19
CA VAL A 936 3.59 39.76 -19.98
C VAL A 936 2.30 40.53 -19.73
N CYS A 937 1.67 40.28 -18.60
CA CYS A 937 0.37 40.80 -18.23
C CYS A 937 0.48 41.86 -17.13
N ARG A 938 -0.26 42.95 -17.29
CA ARG A 938 -0.35 44.06 -16.37
C ARG A 938 -1.79 44.21 -15.88
N TYR A 939 -2.00 44.32 -14.59
CA TYR A 939 -3.32 44.61 -14.05
C TYR A 939 -3.64 46.10 -14.15
N THR A 940 -4.71 46.46 -14.86
CA THR A 940 -5.11 47.86 -15.11
C THR A 940 -6.11 48.41 -14.10
N GLY A 941 -6.49 47.63 -13.08
CA GLY A 941 -7.58 47.95 -12.15
C GLY A 941 -8.97 47.48 -12.62
N SER A 942 -9.17 47.25 -13.92
CA SER A 942 -10.42 46.69 -14.48
C SER A 942 -10.24 45.35 -15.21
N GLY A 943 -9.00 44.88 -15.34
CA GLY A 943 -8.65 43.65 -16.06
C GLY A 943 -7.16 43.55 -16.37
N TRP A 944 -6.75 42.40 -16.90
CA TRP A 944 -5.37 42.16 -17.33
C TRP A 944 -5.16 42.59 -18.77
N ASP A 945 -4.20 43.49 -18.96
CA ASP A 945 -3.67 43.86 -20.25
C ASP A 945 -2.41 43.02 -20.52
N CYS A 946 -2.50 42.07 -21.45
CA CYS A 946 -1.46 41.09 -21.75
C CYS A 946 -0.89 41.30 -23.15
N ALA A 947 0.41 41.54 -23.26
CA ALA A 947 1.09 41.74 -24.55
C ALA A 947 2.52 41.18 -24.54
N ALA A 948 3.08 41.01 -25.73
CA ALA A 948 4.49 40.76 -25.98
C ALA A 948 4.95 41.68 -27.12
N SER A 949 6.14 42.26 -26.97
CA SER A 949 6.80 43.16 -27.94
C SER A 949 7.97 42.49 -28.66
N GLY A 950 8.43 41.33 -28.18
CA GLY A 950 9.46 40.51 -28.81
C GLY A 950 9.71 39.22 -28.04
N PHE A 951 10.28 38.23 -28.74
CA PHE A 951 10.67 36.94 -28.19
C PHE A 951 12.17 36.73 -28.47
N GLY A 952 12.93 36.40 -27.44
CA GLY A 952 14.30 35.89 -27.55
C GLY A 952 14.34 34.37 -27.43
N ALA A 953 15.53 33.77 -27.53
CA ALA A 953 15.71 32.33 -27.32
C ALA A 953 15.29 31.86 -25.91
N ASN A 954 15.24 32.80 -24.96
CA ASN A 954 14.99 32.56 -23.54
C ASN A 954 14.33 33.76 -22.84
N SER A 955 13.60 34.63 -23.57
CA SER A 955 13.00 35.82 -22.98
C SER A 955 11.72 36.25 -23.70
N VAL A 956 10.76 36.79 -22.95
CA VAL A 956 9.60 37.52 -23.48
C VAL A 956 9.76 38.97 -23.09
N THR A 957 9.89 39.85 -24.08
CA THR A 957 10.01 41.28 -23.86
C THR A 957 8.68 41.95 -24.07
N ARG A 958 8.32 42.88 -23.17
CA ARG A 958 7.22 43.81 -23.36
C ARG A 958 7.72 45.23 -23.18
N SER A 959 7.47 46.07 -24.18
CA SER A 959 7.88 47.48 -24.27
C SER A 959 6.66 48.40 -24.20
N GLY A 960 6.88 49.71 -24.02
CA GLY A 960 5.82 50.73 -24.07
C GLY A 960 4.88 50.78 -22.85
N ILE A 961 5.33 50.25 -21.72
CA ILE A 961 4.58 50.21 -20.46
C ILE A 961 4.65 51.58 -19.76
N THR A 962 3.51 52.24 -19.56
CA THR A 962 3.45 53.64 -19.08
C THR A 962 3.17 53.82 -17.57
N ALA A 963 2.87 52.74 -16.83
CA ALA A 963 2.65 52.77 -15.38
C ALA A 963 2.93 51.41 -14.70
N PHE A 964 3.42 51.44 -13.46
CA PHE A 964 3.60 50.27 -12.58
C PHE A 964 2.26 49.87 -11.91
N SER A 965 2.09 48.58 -11.63
CA SER A 965 0.86 47.95 -11.09
C SER A 965 1.17 46.48 -10.74
N ASP A 966 0.17 45.61 -10.60
CA ASP A 966 0.41 44.16 -10.50
C ASP A 966 0.83 43.59 -11.86
N TRP A 967 1.84 42.72 -11.87
CA TRP A 967 2.39 42.10 -13.08
C TRP A 967 2.37 40.58 -12.98
N ALA A 968 2.15 39.92 -14.11
CA ALA A 968 2.20 38.47 -14.24
C ALA A 968 2.87 38.09 -15.56
N VAL A 969 3.46 36.91 -15.62
CA VAL A 969 3.85 36.27 -16.89
C VAL A 969 3.10 34.95 -17.00
N GLY A 970 2.35 34.76 -18.09
CA GLY A 970 1.57 33.55 -18.30
C GLY A 970 0.87 33.49 -19.66
N ASN A 971 0.33 32.31 -19.97
CA ASN A 971 -0.34 32.01 -21.24
C ASN A 971 -1.86 32.27 -21.12
N ASN A 972 -2.41 33.18 -21.94
CA ASN A 972 -3.83 33.57 -21.85
C ASN A 972 -4.79 32.63 -22.62
N VAL A 973 -4.37 31.40 -22.98
CA VAL A 973 -5.19 30.42 -23.72
C VAL A 973 -5.07 28.98 -23.18
N GLY A 974 -5.53 28.75 -21.94
CA GLY A 974 -5.76 27.38 -21.42
C GLY A 974 -4.48 26.56 -21.15
N PRO A 975 -4.60 25.36 -20.55
CA PRO A 975 -3.45 24.64 -20.04
C PRO A 975 -2.67 24.03 -21.21
N THR A 976 -1.51 24.62 -21.51
CA THR A 976 -0.44 23.93 -22.23
C THR A 976 0.71 23.77 -21.25
N ALA A 977 1.11 22.51 -21.04
CA ALA A 977 2.06 22.09 -20.04
C ALA A 977 3.45 22.70 -20.27
N VAL A 978 3.93 23.45 -19.27
CA VAL A 978 5.35 23.56 -18.92
C VAL A 978 5.39 23.53 -17.39
N GLU A 979 5.85 22.43 -16.82
CA GLU A 979 6.08 22.31 -15.38
C GLU A 979 7.20 23.25 -14.95
N LEU A 980 6.84 24.28 -14.19
CA LEU A 980 7.75 24.97 -13.28
C LEU A 980 7.24 24.71 -11.86
N LEU A 981 7.62 23.55 -11.31
CA LEU A 981 7.41 23.06 -9.93
C LEU A 981 6.49 23.93 -9.05
N HIS A 982 5.21 23.57 -8.91
CA HIS A 982 4.35 23.90 -7.76
C HIS A 982 3.07 23.03 -7.76
N PRO A 983 2.72 22.40 -6.63
CA PRO A 983 1.33 22.21 -6.22
C PRO A 983 1.07 23.04 -4.95
N ARG A 984 0.37 24.17 -5.06
CA ARG A 984 -0.25 24.86 -3.92
C ARG A 984 -1.77 24.89 -4.14
N ALA A 985 -2.51 24.26 -3.24
CA ALA A 985 -3.95 24.11 -3.30
C ALA A 985 -4.67 25.48 -3.25
N THR A 986 -5.62 25.68 -4.16
CA THR A 986 -6.53 26.83 -4.19
C THR A 986 -7.53 26.81 -3.03
N PRO A 987 -7.76 27.91 -2.28
CA PRO A 987 -8.94 28.04 -1.43
C PRO A 987 -10.22 28.21 -2.28
N LEU A 988 -11.33 27.64 -1.81
CA LEU A 988 -12.64 27.61 -2.47
C LEU A 988 -13.28 29.00 -2.62
N ARG A 989 -14.08 29.17 -3.68
CA ARG A 989 -14.68 30.45 -4.13
C ARG A 989 -15.84 30.93 -3.26
N LYS A 990 -16.03 32.25 -3.26
CA LYS A 990 -17.17 33.02 -2.69
C LYS A 990 -18.57 32.66 -3.25
N SER A 991 -18.66 31.77 -4.24
CA SER A 991 -19.92 31.34 -4.87
C SER A 991 -20.72 30.32 -4.05
N ASP A 992 -20.13 29.72 -3.02
CA ASP A 992 -20.82 28.74 -2.15
C ASP A 992 -21.59 29.40 -0.99
N TYR A 993 -21.55 30.73 -0.85
CA TYR A 993 -22.22 31.47 0.24
C TYR A 993 -23.71 31.74 0.00
N ARG A 994 -24.28 31.44 -1.18
CA ARG A 994 -25.70 31.73 -1.46
C ARG A 994 -26.70 30.67 -1.01
N LEU A 995 -26.26 29.55 -0.43
CA LEU A 995 -27.15 28.60 0.26
C LEU A 995 -27.13 28.71 1.79
N LEU A 996 -26.48 29.74 2.35
CA LEU A 996 -26.26 29.84 3.80
C LEU A 996 -27.41 30.48 4.62
N PHE A 997 -28.46 31.01 3.99
CA PHE A 997 -29.55 31.69 4.72
C PHE A 997 -30.83 30.85 4.93
N VAL A 998 -30.91 29.63 4.39
CA VAL A 998 -32.11 28.78 4.52
C VAL A 998 -31.95 27.70 5.59
N GLY A 999 -30.73 27.25 5.89
CA GLY A 999 -30.46 26.23 6.92
C GLY A 999 -30.47 26.77 8.37
N LEU A 1000 -29.91 27.96 8.61
CA LEU A 1000 -29.81 28.54 9.97
C LEU A 1000 -31.19 28.94 10.55
N ALA A 1001 -32.16 29.27 9.69
CA ALA A 1001 -33.51 29.62 10.11
C ALA A 1001 -34.33 28.40 10.60
N PHE A 1002 -34.04 27.19 10.10
CA PHE A 1002 -34.76 25.97 10.51
C PHE A 1002 -34.25 25.42 11.86
N SER A 1003 -32.95 25.50 12.13
CA SER A 1003 -32.35 25.02 13.38
C SER A 1003 -32.71 25.89 14.60
N LEU A 1004 -32.87 27.21 14.41
CA LEU A 1004 -33.36 28.11 15.46
C LEU A 1004 -34.86 27.94 15.76
N LEU A 1005 -35.67 27.55 14.77
CA LEU A 1005 -37.11 27.31 14.96
C LEU A 1005 -37.38 26.01 15.76
N VAL A 1006 -36.56 24.98 15.55
CA VAL A 1006 -36.65 23.69 16.27
C VAL A 1006 -36.15 23.81 17.71
N LEU A 1007 -35.13 24.63 17.97
CA LEU A 1007 -34.68 24.93 19.35
C LEU A 1007 -35.71 25.77 20.12
N ALA A 1008 -36.38 26.73 19.46
CA ALA A 1008 -37.43 27.55 20.08
C ALA A 1008 -38.69 26.74 20.43
N GLN A 1009 -39.07 25.75 19.61
CA GLN A 1009 -40.19 24.84 19.91
C GLN A 1009 -39.90 23.90 21.09
N ARG A 1010 -38.65 23.41 21.24
CA ARG A 1010 -38.26 22.58 22.40
C ARG A 1010 -38.20 23.37 23.72
N PHE A 1011 -37.86 24.65 23.70
CA PHE A 1011 -37.91 25.51 24.89
C PHE A 1011 -39.35 25.84 25.33
N PHE A 1012 -40.31 25.88 24.40
CA PHE A 1012 -41.72 26.14 24.74
C PHE A 1012 -42.42 24.90 25.35
N GLN A 1013 -42.09 23.69 24.91
CA GLN A 1013 -42.66 22.45 25.49
C GLN A 1013 -42.16 22.14 26.91
N ILE A 1014 -40.93 22.54 27.26
CA ILE A 1014 -40.36 22.32 28.61
C ILE A 1014 -40.97 23.28 29.65
N LYS A 1015 -41.48 24.45 29.24
CA LYS A 1015 -42.13 25.41 30.15
C LYS A 1015 -43.59 25.06 30.49
N THR A 1016 -44.28 24.27 29.68
CA THR A 1016 -45.68 23.86 29.89
C THR A 1016 -45.87 22.57 30.69
N GLN A 1017 -44.80 21.93 31.16
CA GLN A 1017 -44.87 20.77 32.08
C GLN A 1017 -44.53 21.12 33.55
N LYS A 1018 -44.39 22.41 33.87
CA LYS A 1018 -44.14 22.90 35.25
C LYS A 1018 -45.03 24.10 35.64
N LEU A 1019 -46.27 24.14 35.13
CA LEU A 1019 -47.36 24.98 35.63
C LEU A 1019 -48.62 24.13 35.77
#